data_AF-A0A9X1PKR3-F1
#
_entry.id   AF-A0A9X1PKR3-F1
#
_cell.length_a   1.000
_cell.length_b   1.000
_cell.length_c   1.000
_cell.angle_alpha   90.00
_cell.angle_beta   90.00
_cell.angle_gamma   90.00
#
_symmetry.space_group_name_H-M   'P 1'
#
loop_
_entity.id
_entity.type
_entity.pdbx_description
1 polymer ?
#
loop_
_entity_poly.entity_id
_entity_poly.type
_entity_poly.pdbx_seq_one_letter_code
_entity_poly.pdbx_strand_id
1 'polypeptide(L)'
;MSQKHLYLPKLITGAEISEPTSDALWEDKQRRIITDIGNGIEIDESAQARGVSSIPDIYARPLTFQGALSSEKHPLRDRIVQEWKGLLSLLALHSVKPDLGKLQISPVIFNDEKFCRALVNLAPKPIELQSNGTLYSWTDILIIKFGDIPIGAFSPATMVYTSADYNRKLKDLRGFSLKDSEGYLRPPLKYEGLEYVGKWLEDFLDKFNRIAQTNDTPSQGHAYIGDINKLLADWLKEIKQELGVAQDKIIQSAKVKVAEEMPEAIRRNPPAFLSRYEIYQHILTPLVEGDVDGERNKSDYSLSMSRNKSGYLENKSGYKEVVVITPSLLSQNKTLWDGLTPRELGDDTHSLVSKFFNEESGVFINNINIKNHDSIWIRPELYFLTDTLLKNKTDDDILNTTEAFLNGDETEFILPFKKEILYFFTPEDIQEKLKPRFVKTDEKVVFSFSLPLIDGQRVEIKKTFRTAQSGLQKGEGEIIEVEVPVLEIFPDYLGDFWCQYFMLCSNIDSFKIAPLNFAENIIVSQKEQKIESNQDREKAEIIRISGYNSFPEAVSINSSNRGNNAYGLVLLSKNPDVEGKQFTNKCIVGVDLGTSNTNIYRYTNENAKRWVFSFSKYVRSILNSDPQSAGGNSNQKKEKSKREKITRAFFVPTEDQHLPIPTLLRIFKAGITKDILLDQFIYFPNEPQYPNYVFTDVKWHEDTAGMIAFIRSTIFLVIIDLLQNRVGKIEFRCTYPKSYSDDKVRAVKRAWTESLEKFVHVADEGEKNVPDGKFIWGERRRFDEYEGYYNITTKNNGKIIINTKPSFTTEGIAAGEYFSSDHINNDGTSPANKEDGALCVDVGGGTTDYSIWFNSKIRLDASVKLAGTQIANLLKNNSRVRDLLFTDDSANALNEVKEDSLLFFSRLNFVLRKEEKQIASNLSNNAGNRDIAWLRRILAIEFGALSFYAAHLCLAVDEFLESGLSKRAKENIFKLHWGGNAAKFINWIDYGRYEQDGIASKFLNGIFANTIYDKSIGARGFLPLKLGQIQSPGHKDEASGGIVVMENVPAPDGQSADSPGGLILLEDDFSSKDRLEGVILGERINIGGSKFEHYQVINKNDFFNEARSVFESTELVQLERFVHLINQVGLKTGLFPEGAQINLSLEEKLSIKQRVKNELARQAQRGPDERDVEPIIILEIKYLLDILSHKMK
;
A
#
# COMPACT_ATOMS: atom_id res chain seq x y z
N MET A 1 -24.81 46.63 82.84
CA MET A 1 -24.60 47.57 81.71
C MET A 1 -23.82 46.80 80.66
N SER A 2 -24.32 46.69 79.43
CA SER A 2 -23.58 46.04 78.34
C SER A 2 -22.40 46.92 77.93
N GLN A 3 -21.19 46.37 77.99
CA GLN A 3 -19.98 47.06 77.51
C GLN A 3 -20.14 47.40 76.03
N LYS A 4 -20.05 48.69 75.69
CA LYS A 4 -20.12 49.18 74.32
C LYS A 4 -18.70 49.17 73.74
N HIS A 5 -18.36 48.08 73.04
CA HIS A 5 -17.15 48.04 72.25
C HIS A 5 -17.28 49.07 71.11
N LEU A 6 -16.56 50.21 71.22
CA LEU A 6 -16.83 51.43 70.44
C LEU A 6 -16.64 51.30 68.91
N TYR A 7 -16.11 50.17 68.43
CA TYR A 7 -15.72 49.96 67.03
C TYR A 7 -16.19 48.63 66.42
N LEU A 8 -17.00 47.84 67.14
CA LEU A 8 -17.55 46.58 66.62
C LEU A 8 -19.08 46.64 66.53
N PRO A 9 -19.71 45.90 65.59
CA PRO A 9 -21.14 45.63 65.63
C PRO A 9 -21.54 45.02 66.99
N LYS A 10 -22.81 45.16 67.37
CA LYS A 10 -23.33 44.61 68.62
C LYS A 10 -22.97 43.12 68.73
N LEU A 11 -22.41 42.71 69.85
CA LEU A 11 -21.93 41.34 70.07
C LEU A 11 -22.92 40.53 70.93
N ILE A 12 -23.00 39.21 70.71
CA ILE A 12 -23.79 38.29 71.55
C ILE A 12 -23.26 38.26 72.99
N THR A 13 -24.16 38.02 73.95
CA THR A 13 -23.81 38.02 75.37
C THR A 13 -22.89 36.83 75.68
N GLY A 14 -21.63 37.10 76.07
CA GLY A 14 -20.61 36.07 76.35
C GLY A 14 -19.49 35.91 75.31
N ALA A 15 -19.40 36.78 74.29
CA ALA A 15 -18.28 36.78 73.35
C ALA A 15 -16.94 37.08 74.06
N GLU A 16 -15.90 36.26 73.84
CA GLU A 16 -14.56 36.39 74.45
C GLU A 16 -13.70 37.51 73.81
N ILE A 17 -14.29 38.69 73.58
CA ILE A 17 -13.60 39.84 72.98
C ILE A 17 -13.39 40.89 74.06
N SER A 18 -12.14 41.06 74.51
CA SER A 18 -11.76 42.05 75.51
C SER A 18 -11.64 43.44 74.86
N GLU A 19 -12.19 44.49 75.50
CA GLU A 19 -11.88 45.86 75.10
C GLU A 19 -10.37 46.14 75.29
N PRO A 20 -9.74 46.92 74.38
CA PRO A 20 -8.35 47.35 74.56
C PRO A 20 -8.20 48.09 75.88
N THR A 21 -7.16 47.76 76.66
CA THR A 21 -6.93 48.36 77.99
C THR A 21 -6.43 49.80 77.95
N SER A 22 -5.97 50.29 76.80
CA SER A 22 -5.55 51.69 76.59
C SER A 22 -5.59 52.10 75.11
N ASP A 23 -5.75 53.39 74.85
CA ASP A 23 -5.67 53.95 73.49
C ASP A 23 -4.31 53.65 72.82
N ALA A 24 -4.35 53.39 71.51
CA ALA A 24 -3.17 53.12 70.65
C ALA A 24 -2.29 51.92 71.05
N LEU A 25 -2.78 51.01 71.90
CA LEU A 25 -2.11 49.75 72.22
C LEU A 25 -2.35 48.72 71.11
N TRP A 26 -1.28 48.32 70.44
CA TRP A 26 -1.33 47.24 69.44
C TRP A 26 -0.93 45.92 70.11
N GLU A 27 -1.91 45.03 70.30
CA GLU A 27 -1.69 43.68 70.82
C GLU A 27 -1.74 42.66 69.68
N ASP A 28 -0.72 41.82 69.56
CA ASP A 28 -0.73 40.68 68.62
C ASP A 28 -1.57 39.54 69.21
N LYS A 29 -2.89 39.60 68.99
CA LYS A 29 -3.85 38.57 69.43
C LYS A 29 -3.93 37.37 68.47
N GLN A 30 -3.00 37.26 67.51
CA GLN A 30 -3.00 36.27 66.43
C GLN A 30 -4.33 36.28 65.62
N ARG A 31 -4.48 35.40 64.61
CA ARG A 31 -5.71 35.31 63.78
C ARG A 31 -7.00 35.04 64.57
N ARG A 32 -6.89 34.59 65.82
CA ARG A 32 -8.01 34.14 66.65
C ARG A 32 -9.01 35.26 66.94
N ILE A 33 -8.53 36.48 67.19
CA ILE A 33 -9.42 37.61 67.52
C ILE A 33 -10.39 37.97 66.38
N ILE A 34 -9.98 37.86 65.11
CA ILE A 34 -10.87 38.14 63.98
C ILE A 34 -11.96 37.05 63.88
N THR A 35 -11.61 35.79 64.17
CA THR A 35 -12.56 34.68 64.23
C THR A 35 -13.54 34.85 65.39
N ASP A 36 -13.05 35.26 66.56
CA ASP A 36 -13.88 35.49 67.74
C ASP A 36 -14.82 36.69 67.54
N ILE A 37 -14.36 37.75 66.88
CA ILE A 37 -15.19 38.87 66.40
C ILE A 37 -16.27 38.37 65.44
N GLY A 38 -15.90 37.59 64.42
CA GLY A 38 -16.86 37.05 63.45
C GLY A 38 -17.95 36.17 64.10
N ASN A 39 -17.56 35.31 65.04
CA ASN A 39 -18.48 34.44 65.78
C ASN A 39 -19.31 35.18 66.84
N GLY A 40 -18.83 36.34 67.28
CA GLY A 40 -19.43 37.14 68.35
C GLY A 40 -20.45 38.16 67.88
N ILE A 41 -20.57 38.45 66.58
CA ILE A 41 -21.52 39.46 66.07
C ILE A 41 -22.97 38.99 66.23
N GLU A 42 -23.80 39.83 66.85
CA GLU A 42 -25.25 39.64 66.95
C GLU A 42 -25.90 40.00 65.61
N ILE A 43 -26.55 39.02 64.98
CA ILE A 43 -27.17 39.17 63.66
C ILE A 43 -28.67 39.42 63.81
N ASP A 44 -29.20 40.40 63.08
CA ASP A 44 -30.63 40.75 63.02
C ASP A 44 -31.48 39.59 62.44
N GLU A 45 -32.62 39.28 63.07
CA GLU A 45 -33.55 38.23 62.61
C GLU A 45 -34.04 38.43 61.16
N SER A 46 -34.11 39.68 60.68
CA SER A 46 -34.50 40.00 59.29
C SER A 46 -33.47 39.54 58.24
N ALA A 47 -32.24 39.22 58.64
CA ALA A 47 -31.22 38.62 57.77
C ALA A 47 -31.58 37.20 57.32
N GLN A 48 -32.42 36.48 58.09
CA GLN A 48 -32.93 35.15 57.72
C GLN A 48 -33.82 35.21 56.46
N ALA A 49 -34.43 36.36 56.17
CA ALA A 49 -35.37 36.52 55.05
C ALA A 49 -34.78 37.28 53.84
N ARG A 50 -33.87 38.24 54.04
CA ARG A 50 -33.33 39.09 52.95
C ARG A 50 -32.06 38.56 52.28
N GLY A 51 -31.34 37.63 52.92
CA GLY A 51 -30.05 37.16 52.45
C GLY A 51 -28.89 38.14 52.73
N VAL A 52 -27.66 37.63 52.70
CA VAL A 52 -26.44 38.42 52.93
C VAL A 52 -26.06 39.13 51.64
N SER A 53 -26.03 40.47 51.64
CA SER A 53 -25.61 41.29 50.50
C SER A 53 -24.14 41.66 50.65
N SER A 54 -23.26 41.01 49.91
CA SER A 54 -21.87 41.42 49.73
C SER A 54 -21.47 41.12 48.28
N ILE A 55 -20.79 42.11 47.67
CA ILE A 55 -20.35 42.28 46.26
C ILE A 55 -20.60 41.10 45.31
N PRO A 56 -21.25 41.31 44.14
CA PRO A 56 -21.64 40.25 43.22
C PRO A 56 -20.42 39.75 42.44
N ASP A 57 -19.72 38.75 42.99
CA ASP A 57 -18.87 37.85 42.21
C ASP A 57 -19.53 36.47 42.08
N ILE A 58 -19.10 35.68 41.10
CA ILE A 58 -19.70 34.35 40.83
C ILE A 58 -19.45 33.33 41.96
N TYR A 59 -18.52 33.62 42.88
CA TYR A 59 -18.13 32.76 43.99
C TYR A 59 -18.85 33.10 45.30
N ALA A 60 -19.48 34.27 45.41
CA ALA A 60 -20.19 34.73 46.60
C ALA A 60 -21.30 33.76 47.04
N ARG A 61 -22.07 33.21 46.10
CA ARG A 61 -23.16 32.26 46.39
C ARG A 61 -22.62 30.91 46.91
N PRO A 62 -21.66 30.23 46.27
CA PRO A 62 -21.10 29.01 46.83
C PRO A 62 -20.34 29.23 48.16
N LEU A 63 -19.70 30.39 48.38
CA LEU A 63 -19.11 30.75 49.68
C LEU A 63 -20.18 30.95 50.77
N THR A 64 -21.34 31.50 50.40
CA THR A 64 -22.50 31.61 51.32
C THR A 64 -23.03 30.22 51.68
N PHE A 65 -23.10 29.30 50.72
CA PHE A 65 -23.46 27.91 50.99
C PHE A 65 -22.45 27.27 51.94
N GLN A 66 -21.15 27.42 51.67
CA GLN A 66 -20.08 26.89 52.52
C GLN A 66 -20.25 27.35 53.98
N GLY A 67 -20.40 28.66 54.22
CA GLY A 67 -20.57 29.19 55.58
C GLY A 67 -21.85 28.71 56.29
N ALA A 68 -22.94 28.51 55.55
CA ALA A 68 -24.20 28.04 56.10
C ALA A 68 -24.21 26.53 56.40
N LEU A 69 -23.52 25.74 55.58
CA LEU A 69 -23.38 24.30 55.74
C LEU A 69 -22.42 23.96 56.90
N SER A 70 -21.33 24.73 57.06
CA SER A 70 -20.32 24.50 58.12
C SER A 70 -20.70 25.04 59.50
N SER A 71 -21.65 25.99 59.60
CA SER A 71 -22.02 26.62 60.88
C SER A 71 -23.49 26.40 61.24
N GLU A 72 -23.73 25.75 62.38
CA GLU A 72 -25.08 25.55 62.94
C GLU A 72 -25.78 26.87 63.32
N LYS A 73 -25.02 27.95 63.53
CA LYS A 73 -25.53 29.27 63.94
C LYS A 73 -25.79 30.21 62.75
N HIS A 74 -25.58 29.77 61.52
CA HIS A 74 -25.72 30.64 60.35
C HIS A 74 -27.20 30.98 60.09
N PRO A 75 -27.58 32.27 59.89
CA PRO A 75 -28.98 32.68 59.72
C PRO A 75 -29.73 32.00 58.57
N LEU A 76 -29.01 31.65 57.50
CA LEU A 76 -29.58 30.98 56.32
C LEU A 76 -29.46 29.45 56.34
N ARG A 77 -29.00 28.84 57.45
CA ARG A 77 -28.70 27.40 57.50
C ARG A 77 -29.88 26.55 57.08
N ASP A 78 -31.02 26.69 57.74
CA ASP A 78 -32.19 25.83 57.48
C ASP A 78 -32.62 25.92 56.02
N ARG A 79 -32.63 27.14 55.47
CA ARG A 79 -32.95 27.39 54.07
C ARG A 79 -31.93 26.73 53.13
N ILE A 80 -30.64 26.97 53.34
CA ILE A 80 -29.57 26.45 52.46
C ILE A 80 -29.47 24.93 52.55
N VAL A 81 -29.61 24.34 53.73
CA VAL A 81 -29.64 22.87 53.90
C VAL A 81 -30.82 22.27 53.14
N GLN A 82 -32.01 22.87 53.23
CA GLN A 82 -33.18 22.42 52.46
C GLN A 82 -32.92 22.47 50.94
N GLU A 83 -32.39 23.60 50.45
CA GLU A 83 -32.09 23.81 49.04
C GLU A 83 -31.00 22.85 48.53
N TRP A 84 -29.95 22.62 49.34
CA TRP A 84 -28.86 21.71 49.03
C TRP A 84 -29.35 20.26 48.93
N LYS A 85 -30.14 19.78 49.91
CA LYS A 85 -30.78 18.45 49.86
C LYS A 85 -31.72 18.34 48.64
N GLY A 86 -32.46 19.40 48.32
CA GLY A 86 -33.33 19.44 47.14
C GLY A 86 -32.59 19.38 45.80
N LEU A 87 -31.43 20.05 45.68
CA LEU A 87 -30.61 20.03 44.47
C LEU A 87 -29.94 18.66 44.25
N LEU A 88 -29.45 18.02 45.31
CA LEU A 88 -28.97 16.64 45.24
C LEU A 88 -30.10 15.66 44.89
N SER A 89 -31.29 15.85 45.45
CA SER A 89 -32.48 15.05 45.09
C SER A 89 -32.83 15.19 43.61
N LEU A 90 -32.67 16.38 43.02
CA LEU A 90 -32.89 16.61 41.59
C LEU A 90 -31.87 15.83 40.74
N LEU A 91 -30.59 15.83 41.11
CA LEU A 91 -29.55 15.05 40.42
C LEU A 91 -29.79 13.55 40.56
N ALA A 92 -30.27 13.08 41.71
CA ALA A 92 -30.59 11.67 41.92
C ALA A 92 -31.80 11.19 41.10
N LEU A 93 -32.85 12.00 40.99
CA LEU A 93 -34.17 11.56 40.50
C LEU A 93 -34.47 11.88 39.04
N HIS A 94 -33.68 12.73 38.35
CA HIS A 94 -34.08 13.29 37.06
C HIS A 94 -34.33 12.25 35.95
N SER A 95 -33.71 11.07 36.04
CA SER A 95 -33.86 9.98 35.07
C SER A 95 -35.02 9.02 35.37
N VAL A 96 -35.59 9.04 36.59
CA VAL A 96 -36.69 8.15 37.03
C VAL A 96 -37.99 8.88 37.35
N LYS A 97 -37.97 10.20 37.38
CA LYS A 97 -39.15 11.05 37.59
C LYS A 97 -39.41 11.88 36.33
N PRO A 98 -40.46 11.57 35.55
CA PRO A 98 -40.73 12.26 34.26
C PRO A 98 -40.85 13.78 34.38
N ASP A 99 -41.36 14.28 35.51
CA ASP A 99 -41.51 15.70 35.78
C ASP A 99 -40.16 16.43 36.01
N LEU A 100 -39.07 15.67 36.18
CA LEU A 100 -37.71 16.15 36.38
C LEU A 100 -36.79 15.95 35.14
N GLY A 101 -37.29 15.33 34.07
CA GLY A 101 -36.49 14.95 32.89
C GLY A 101 -35.94 16.10 32.03
N LYS A 102 -36.26 17.36 32.34
CA LYS A 102 -35.72 18.55 31.65
C LYS A 102 -34.39 19.05 32.24
N LEU A 103 -33.77 18.28 33.13
CA LEU A 103 -32.46 18.61 33.68
C LEU A 103 -31.40 18.61 32.56
N GLN A 104 -30.58 19.66 32.53
CA GLN A 104 -29.43 19.79 31.66
C GLN A 104 -28.21 20.20 32.49
N ILE A 105 -27.05 19.63 32.17
CA ILE A 105 -25.78 19.96 32.81
C ILE A 105 -24.84 20.42 31.71
N SER A 106 -24.22 21.58 31.89
CA SER A 106 -23.34 22.18 30.88
C SER A 106 -22.06 22.70 31.52
N PRO A 107 -20.88 22.39 30.98
CA PRO A 107 -19.63 22.99 31.43
C PRO A 107 -19.54 24.46 31.03
N VAL A 108 -18.89 25.25 31.87
CA VAL A 108 -18.51 26.64 31.56
C VAL A 108 -17.08 26.65 31.03
N ILE A 109 -16.86 27.32 29.89
CA ILE A 109 -15.53 27.50 29.30
C ILE A 109 -15.12 28.95 29.52
N PHE A 110 -14.03 29.17 30.26
CA PHE A 110 -13.40 30.48 30.39
C PHE A 110 -12.47 30.71 29.19
N ASN A 111 -12.68 31.82 28.47
CA ASN A 111 -11.82 32.25 27.36
C ASN A 111 -10.81 33.33 27.82
N ASP A 112 -9.96 33.82 26.91
CA ASP A 112 -8.93 34.83 27.23
C ASP A 112 -9.46 36.27 27.40
N GLU A 113 -10.78 36.47 27.38
CA GLU A 113 -11.37 37.79 27.56
C GLU A 113 -11.06 38.39 28.94
N LYS A 114 -11.04 39.73 29.01
CA LYS A 114 -10.71 40.48 30.22
C LYS A 114 -11.61 40.13 31.41
N PHE A 115 -12.89 39.85 31.16
CA PHE A 115 -13.86 39.44 32.17
C PHE A 115 -13.55 38.05 32.72
N CYS A 116 -13.33 37.06 31.85
CA CYS A 116 -12.96 35.70 32.25
C CYS A 116 -11.66 35.65 33.06
N ARG A 117 -10.62 36.42 32.66
CA ARG A 117 -9.39 36.55 33.44
C ARG A 117 -9.61 37.16 34.83
N ALA A 118 -10.50 38.14 34.96
CA ALA A 118 -10.83 38.70 36.27
C ALA A 118 -11.53 37.67 37.16
N LEU A 119 -12.43 36.86 36.61
CA LEU A 119 -13.10 35.77 37.34
C LEU A 119 -12.12 34.66 37.76
N VAL A 120 -11.18 34.29 36.89
CA VAL A 120 -10.13 33.31 37.24
C VAL A 120 -9.23 33.84 38.35
N ASN A 121 -8.84 35.13 38.31
CA ASN A 121 -7.99 35.74 39.33
C ASN A 121 -8.70 35.92 40.69
N LEU A 122 -10.02 36.02 40.71
CA LEU A 122 -10.83 36.11 41.93
C LEU A 122 -11.22 34.73 42.49
N ALA A 123 -10.85 33.64 41.81
CA ALA A 123 -11.19 32.29 42.24
C ALA A 123 -10.56 31.95 43.61
N PRO A 124 -11.32 31.35 44.53
CA PRO A 124 -10.73 30.81 45.76
C PRO A 124 -9.70 29.71 45.45
N LYS A 125 -8.89 29.37 46.46
CA LYS A 125 -7.88 28.31 46.32
C LYS A 125 -8.54 26.97 46.01
N PRO A 126 -7.97 26.15 45.10
CA PRO A 126 -8.44 24.79 44.85
C PRO A 126 -8.49 23.94 46.12
N ILE A 127 -9.46 23.03 46.19
CA ILE A 127 -9.70 22.18 47.35
C ILE A 127 -9.35 20.73 47.00
N GLU A 128 -8.58 20.08 47.85
CA GLU A 128 -8.31 18.65 47.75
C GLU A 128 -9.47 17.88 48.37
N LEU A 129 -10.27 17.19 47.55
CA LEU A 129 -11.40 16.40 48.04
C LEU A 129 -11.12 14.89 48.07
N GLN A 130 -10.20 14.41 47.22
CA GLN A 130 -9.89 12.99 47.04
C GLN A 130 -8.58 12.61 47.72
N SER A 131 -8.46 11.37 48.20
CA SER A 131 -7.25 10.84 48.85
C SER A 131 -6.03 10.73 47.92
N ASN A 132 -6.22 10.81 46.60
CA ASN A 132 -5.17 10.71 45.59
C ASN A 132 -4.45 12.05 45.28
N GLY A 133 -4.73 13.12 46.06
CA GLY A 133 -4.11 14.42 45.87
C GLY A 133 -4.76 15.30 44.79
N THR A 134 -5.92 14.93 44.27
CA THR A 134 -6.60 15.70 43.22
C THR A 134 -7.15 17.03 43.76
N LEU A 135 -6.68 18.14 43.17
CA LEU A 135 -7.15 19.50 43.47
C LEU A 135 -8.33 19.88 42.58
N TYR A 136 -9.47 20.19 43.20
CA TYR A 136 -10.68 20.66 42.54
C TYR A 136 -10.64 22.19 42.41
N SER A 137 -10.61 22.69 41.18
CA SER A 137 -10.62 24.13 40.90
C SER A 137 -12.02 24.74 41.01
N TRP A 138 -12.11 25.96 41.55
CA TRP A 138 -13.34 26.76 41.55
C TRP A 138 -13.72 27.28 40.15
N THR A 139 -12.81 27.21 39.18
CA THR A 139 -13.06 27.57 37.77
C THR A 139 -13.59 26.40 36.93
N ASP A 140 -13.65 25.18 37.48
CA ASP A 140 -14.16 24.00 36.78
C ASP A 140 -15.66 23.87 37.04
N ILE A 141 -16.44 24.76 36.41
CA ILE A 141 -17.86 24.96 36.73
C ILE A 141 -18.74 24.10 35.82
N LEU A 142 -19.59 23.28 36.43
CA LEU A 142 -20.73 22.62 35.80
C LEU A 142 -22.02 23.32 36.23
N ILE A 143 -22.74 23.94 35.29
CA ILE A 143 -24.03 24.58 35.56
C ILE A 143 -25.15 23.55 35.43
N ILE A 144 -26.06 23.54 36.40
CA ILE A 144 -27.27 22.72 36.45
C ILE A 144 -28.47 23.60 36.03
N LYS A 145 -29.11 23.25 34.91
CA LYS A 145 -30.29 23.92 34.37
C LYS A 145 -31.48 22.98 34.36
N PHE A 146 -32.69 23.53 34.50
CA PHE A 146 -33.93 22.81 34.25
C PHE A 146 -34.71 23.55 33.17
N GLY A 147 -34.77 22.98 31.97
CA GLY A 147 -35.06 23.76 30.77
C GLY A 147 -34.09 24.94 30.67
N ASP A 148 -34.61 26.16 30.49
CA ASP A 148 -33.80 27.40 30.41
C ASP A 148 -33.54 28.07 31.78
N ILE A 149 -33.91 27.42 32.88
CA ILE A 149 -33.77 27.99 34.24
C ILE A 149 -32.45 27.50 34.85
N PRO A 150 -31.45 28.37 35.10
CA PRO A 150 -30.24 27.99 35.83
C PRO A 150 -30.55 27.82 37.32
N ILE A 151 -30.65 26.58 37.77
CA ILE A 151 -31.04 26.23 39.14
C ILE A 151 -29.85 26.22 40.09
N GLY A 152 -28.66 25.84 39.60
CA GLY A 152 -27.46 25.77 40.44
C GLY A 152 -26.21 25.42 39.66
N ALA A 153 -25.13 25.13 40.37
CA ALA A 153 -23.88 24.64 39.80
C ALA A 153 -23.10 23.80 40.81
N PHE A 154 -22.04 23.14 40.34
CA PHE A 154 -21.10 22.40 41.17
C PHE A 154 -20.10 23.34 41.85
N SER A 155 -19.65 22.99 43.06
CA SER A 155 -18.67 23.74 43.83
C SER A 155 -17.78 22.81 44.64
N PRO A 156 -16.46 23.02 44.65
CA PRO A 156 -15.54 22.17 45.39
C PRO A 156 -15.72 22.26 46.92
N ALA A 157 -16.32 23.32 47.45
CA ALA A 157 -16.54 23.47 48.89
C ALA A 157 -17.87 22.89 49.39
N THR A 158 -18.84 22.66 48.50
CA THR A 158 -20.23 22.31 48.90
C THR A 158 -20.82 21.17 48.07
N MET A 159 -20.04 20.59 47.16
CA MET A 159 -20.43 19.73 46.04
C MET A 159 -21.34 20.42 45.02
N VAL A 160 -22.46 20.97 45.47
CA VAL A 160 -23.43 21.71 44.66
C VAL A 160 -23.95 22.93 45.44
N TYR A 161 -24.45 23.93 44.72
CA TYR A 161 -25.13 25.09 45.30
C TYR A 161 -26.23 25.59 44.37
N THR A 162 -27.25 26.25 44.93
CA THR A 162 -28.33 26.84 44.14
C THR A 162 -28.00 28.27 43.69
N SER A 163 -28.52 28.67 42.54
CA SER A 163 -28.52 30.06 42.08
C SER A 163 -29.23 30.97 43.10
N ALA A 164 -28.99 32.29 43.06
CA ALA A 164 -29.61 33.20 44.03
C ALA A 164 -31.12 33.42 43.82
N ASP A 165 -31.60 33.41 42.56
CA ASP A 165 -32.98 33.81 42.20
C ASP A 165 -33.79 32.74 41.45
N TYR A 166 -33.36 31.46 41.46
CA TYR A 166 -34.07 30.41 40.72
C TYR A 166 -35.50 30.17 41.24
N ASN A 167 -35.72 30.38 42.55
CA ASN A 167 -37.00 30.12 43.20
C ASN A 167 -38.14 30.97 42.60
N ARG A 168 -37.85 32.23 42.21
CA ARG A 168 -38.82 33.10 41.54
C ARG A 168 -39.31 32.50 40.23
N LYS A 169 -38.42 31.84 39.47
CA LYS A 169 -38.75 31.17 38.21
C LYS A 169 -39.43 29.82 38.41
N LEU A 170 -39.10 29.11 39.50
CA LEU A 170 -39.75 27.83 39.84
C LEU A 170 -41.11 27.97 40.54
N LYS A 171 -41.37 29.11 41.21
CA LYS A 171 -42.60 29.33 41.97
C LYS A 171 -43.85 29.06 41.12
N ASP A 172 -43.88 29.59 39.90
CA ASP A 172 -45.01 29.47 38.97
C ASP A 172 -44.95 28.25 38.03
N LEU A 173 -43.85 27.48 38.07
CA LEU A 173 -43.67 26.33 37.20
C LEU A 173 -44.54 25.15 37.65
N ARG A 174 -45.58 24.84 36.86
CA ARG A 174 -46.44 23.67 37.09
C ARG A 174 -45.71 22.39 36.70
N GLY A 175 -45.88 21.33 37.49
CA GLY A 175 -45.29 20.02 37.22
C GLY A 175 -43.80 19.92 37.55
N PHE A 176 -43.31 20.62 38.58
CA PHE A 176 -41.98 20.40 39.18
C PHE A 176 -42.17 20.04 40.65
N SER A 177 -41.88 18.78 41.01
CA SER A 177 -42.25 18.23 42.34
C SER A 177 -41.31 18.60 43.49
N LEU A 178 -40.05 18.96 43.23
CA LEU A 178 -39.01 19.20 44.24
C LEU A 178 -38.94 20.67 44.73
N LYS A 179 -40.08 21.34 44.92
CA LYS A 179 -40.14 22.73 45.41
C LYS A 179 -41.13 22.96 46.55
N ASP A 180 -40.90 23.98 47.36
CA ASP A 180 -41.86 24.51 48.35
C ASP A 180 -42.83 25.54 47.73
N SER A 181 -43.72 26.12 48.54
CA SER A 181 -44.71 27.11 48.10
C SER A 181 -44.09 28.41 47.60
N GLU A 182 -42.85 28.70 48.01
CA GLU A 182 -42.09 29.89 47.60
C GLU A 182 -41.10 29.61 46.45
N GLY A 183 -41.13 28.38 45.91
CA GLY A 183 -40.33 27.95 44.77
C GLY A 183 -38.91 27.48 45.11
N TYR A 184 -38.52 27.42 46.39
CA TYR A 184 -37.21 26.92 46.78
C TYR A 184 -37.16 25.40 46.65
N LEU A 185 -36.00 24.86 46.28
CA LEU A 185 -35.79 23.43 46.20
C LEU A 185 -35.94 22.77 47.58
N ARG A 186 -36.44 21.55 47.58
CA ARG A 186 -36.53 20.69 48.77
C ARG A 186 -36.52 19.20 48.38
N PRO A 187 -36.21 18.31 49.33
CA PRO A 187 -36.37 16.86 49.14
C PRO A 187 -37.82 16.47 48.79
N PRO A 188 -38.02 15.29 48.17
CA PRO A 188 -39.36 14.77 47.90
C PRO A 188 -40.13 14.53 49.20
N LEU A 189 -41.43 14.84 49.20
CA LEU A 189 -42.31 14.56 50.35
C LEU A 189 -42.95 13.16 50.32
N LYS A 190 -43.00 12.54 49.14
CA LYS A 190 -43.68 11.25 48.96
C LYS A 190 -42.72 10.13 49.36
N TYR A 191 -43.26 9.11 50.04
CA TYR A 191 -42.52 7.93 50.49
C TYR A 191 -41.59 7.34 49.40
N GLU A 192 -42.13 7.10 48.20
CA GLU A 192 -41.34 6.55 47.07
C GLU A 192 -40.17 7.46 46.66
N GLY A 193 -40.36 8.79 46.67
CA GLY A 193 -39.29 9.72 46.36
C GLY A 193 -38.20 9.73 47.45
N LEU A 194 -38.59 9.64 48.72
CA LEU A 194 -37.68 9.54 49.86
C LEU A 194 -36.90 8.22 49.85
N GLU A 195 -37.56 7.11 49.52
CA GLU A 195 -36.94 5.79 49.34
C GLU A 195 -35.87 5.83 48.24
N TYR A 196 -36.20 6.41 47.07
CA TYR A 196 -35.28 6.51 45.94
C TYR A 196 -34.07 7.39 46.28
N VAL A 197 -34.29 8.60 46.80
CA VAL A 197 -33.19 9.49 47.22
C VAL A 197 -32.36 8.84 48.33
N GLY A 198 -32.98 8.14 49.27
CA GLY A 198 -32.28 7.38 50.32
C GLY A 198 -31.37 6.29 49.74
N LYS A 199 -31.84 5.54 48.74
CA LYS A 199 -31.04 4.52 48.04
C LYS A 199 -29.83 5.13 47.32
N TRP A 200 -30.03 6.24 46.62
CA TRP A 200 -28.95 6.96 45.93
C TRP A 200 -27.94 7.54 46.94
N LEU A 201 -28.43 8.16 48.01
CA LEU A 201 -27.62 8.79 49.05
C LEU A 201 -26.76 7.76 49.80
N GLU A 202 -27.30 6.59 50.10
CA GLU A 202 -26.57 5.51 50.77
C GLU A 202 -25.42 4.96 49.90
N ASP A 203 -25.64 4.76 48.59
CA ASP A 203 -24.62 4.35 47.63
C ASP A 203 -23.56 5.45 47.41
N PHE A 204 -24.01 6.69 47.26
CA PHE A 204 -23.11 7.83 47.10
C PHE A 204 -22.24 8.03 48.35
N LEU A 205 -22.79 7.90 49.56
CA LEU A 205 -22.05 8.06 50.81
C LEU A 205 -20.98 6.97 50.98
N ASP A 206 -21.28 5.71 50.62
CA ASP A 206 -20.29 4.61 50.61
C ASP A 206 -19.14 4.90 49.63
N LYS A 207 -19.44 5.34 48.40
CA LYS A 207 -18.41 5.73 47.41
C LYS A 207 -17.62 6.95 47.85
N PHE A 208 -18.30 7.97 48.36
CA PHE A 208 -17.68 9.19 48.88
C PHE A 208 -16.67 8.87 50.00
N ASN A 209 -17.04 8.02 50.95
CA ASN A 209 -16.15 7.62 52.05
C ASN A 209 -14.92 6.81 51.60
N ARG A 210 -14.98 6.11 50.46
CA ARG A 210 -13.83 5.37 49.89
C ARG A 210 -12.85 6.27 49.16
N ILE A 211 -13.36 7.36 48.58
CA ILE A 211 -12.61 8.22 47.65
C ILE A 211 -12.12 9.50 48.35
N ALA A 212 -12.88 10.01 49.32
CA ALA A 212 -12.56 11.24 50.02
C ALA A 212 -11.29 11.11 50.88
N GLN A 213 -10.57 12.22 51.07
CA GLN A 213 -9.38 12.28 51.92
C GLN A 213 -9.71 11.89 53.38
N THR A 214 -8.87 11.06 54.00
CA THR A 214 -9.00 10.59 55.40
C THR A 214 -8.10 11.37 56.36
N ASN A 215 -8.44 11.35 57.66
CA ASN A 215 -7.95 12.23 58.75
C ASN A 215 -6.42 12.31 59.02
N ASP A 216 -5.55 11.71 58.20
CA ASP A 216 -4.14 11.48 58.55
C ASP A 216 -3.15 12.56 58.05
N THR A 217 -3.60 13.62 57.37
CA THR A 217 -2.71 14.76 56.99
C THR A 217 -3.43 16.11 57.11
N PRO A 218 -2.92 17.16 57.78
CA PRO A 218 -3.67 18.42 57.90
C PRO A 218 -3.65 19.24 56.58
N SER A 219 -4.66 19.07 55.72
CA SER A 219 -4.92 19.90 54.53
C SER A 219 -6.16 20.80 54.74
N GLN A 220 -6.28 21.91 53.99
CA GLN A 220 -7.50 22.76 54.02
C GLN A 220 -8.78 21.99 53.59
N GLY A 221 -8.65 20.89 52.84
CA GLY A 221 -9.75 20.03 52.39
C GLY A 221 -10.49 19.30 53.51
N HIS A 222 -9.82 19.01 54.62
CA HIS A 222 -10.34 18.16 55.70
C HIS A 222 -11.60 18.71 56.37
N ALA A 223 -11.63 20.01 56.66
CA ALA A 223 -12.79 20.64 57.29
C ALA A 223 -14.03 20.53 56.38
N TYR A 224 -13.86 20.75 55.07
CA TYR A 224 -14.95 20.68 54.10
C TYR A 224 -15.50 19.26 53.93
N ILE A 225 -14.61 18.27 53.82
CA ILE A 225 -15.00 16.85 53.73
C ILE A 225 -15.73 16.41 55.00
N GLY A 226 -15.23 16.81 56.18
CA GLY A 226 -15.87 16.51 57.46
C GLY A 226 -17.28 17.08 57.57
N ASP A 227 -17.46 18.35 57.19
CA ASP A 227 -18.77 19.02 57.21
C ASP A 227 -19.75 18.36 56.22
N ILE A 228 -19.30 18.07 54.98
CA ILE A 228 -20.12 17.42 53.95
C ILE A 228 -20.51 16.00 54.37
N ASN A 229 -19.55 15.21 54.89
CA ASN A 229 -19.80 13.85 55.33
C ASN A 229 -20.83 13.82 56.47
N LYS A 230 -20.66 14.70 57.47
CA LYS A 230 -21.63 14.87 58.56
C LYS A 230 -23.02 15.19 58.02
N LEU A 231 -23.13 16.14 57.09
CA LEU A 231 -24.42 16.53 56.49
C LEU A 231 -25.09 15.40 55.69
N LEU A 232 -24.33 14.65 54.88
CA LEU A 232 -24.86 13.51 54.12
C LEU A 232 -25.29 12.37 55.05
N ALA A 233 -24.50 12.08 56.09
CA ALA A 233 -24.80 11.04 57.08
C ALA A 233 -26.02 11.41 57.94
N ASP A 234 -26.10 12.65 58.42
CA ASP A 234 -27.26 13.16 59.16
C ASP A 234 -28.52 13.12 58.27
N TRP A 235 -28.41 13.49 56.99
CA TRP A 235 -29.54 13.41 56.06
C TRP A 235 -29.99 11.96 55.80
N LEU A 236 -29.06 11.02 55.62
CA LEU A 236 -29.40 9.61 55.46
C LEU A 236 -30.10 9.06 56.71
N LYS A 237 -29.63 9.46 57.90
CA LYS A 237 -30.25 9.09 59.19
C LYS A 237 -31.68 9.62 59.30
N GLU A 238 -31.92 10.88 58.91
CA GLU A 238 -33.25 11.49 58.82
C GLU A 238 -34.15 10.69 57.87
N ILE A 239 -33.69 10.38 56.65
CA ILE A 239 -34.46 9.60 55.66
C ILE A 239 -34.81 8.20 56.21
N LYS A 240 -33.85 7.49 56.82
CA LYS A 240 -34.11 6.16 57.42
C LYS A 240 -35.14 6.23 58.54
N GLN A 241 -35.10 7.28 59.35
CA GLN A 241 -36.10 7.52 60.41
C GLN A 241 -37.49 7.78 59.82
N GLU A 242 -37.61 8.60 58.77
CA GLU A 242 -38.87 8.87 58.09
C GLU A 242 -39.44 7.64 57.36
N LEU A 243 -38.58 6.78 56.81
CA LEU A 243 -38.98 5.53 56.15
C LEU A 243 -39.24 4.37 57.13
N GLY A 244 -38.94 4.53 58.43
CA GLY A 244 -39.05 3.46 59.42
C GLY A 244 -38.02 2.33 59.24
N VAL A 245 -36.90 2.60 58.57
CA VAL A 245 -35.80 1.66 58.34
C VAL A 245 -34.80 1.74 59.51
N ALA A 246 -34.42 0.60 60.09
CA ALA A 246 -33.41 0.56 61.15
C ALA A 246 -32.05 1.10 60.64
N GLN A 247 -31.31 1.80 61.51
CA GLN A 247 -30.10 2.53 61.10
C GLN A 247 -29.00 1.63 60.50
N ASP A 248 -28.93 0.37 60.94
CA ASP A 248 -28.00 -0.67 60.49
C ASP A 248 -28.44 -1.39 59.20
N LYS A 249 -29.67 -1.14 58.71
CA LYS A 249 -30.21 -1.77 57.49
C LYS A 249 -30.04 -0.87 56.28
N ILE A 250 -29.72 -1.51 55.15
CA ILE A 250 -29.62 -0.87 53.83
C ILE A 250 -31.04 -0.58 53.31
N ILE A 251 -31.23 0.58 52.68
CA ILE A 251 -32.48 0.92 51.98
C ILE A 251 -32.56 0.06 50.72
N GLN A 252 -33.48 -0.90 50.70
CA GLN A 252 -33.74 -1.74 49.53
C GLN A 252 -34.83 -1.09 48.68
N SER A 253 -34.56 -0.89 47.38
CA SER A 253 -35.57 -0.50 46.40
C SER A 253 -35.43 -1.39 45.16
N ALA A 254 -36.48 -2.15 44.85
CA ALA A 254 -36.49 -3.05 43.69
C ALA A 254 -36.73 -2.33 42.35
N LYS A 255 -37.18 -1.07 42.40
CA LYS A 255 -37.64 -0.31 41.23
C LYS A 255 -36.59 0.64 40.65
N VAL A 256 -35.49 0.90 41.36
CA VAL A 256 -34.44 1.86 40.97
C VAL A 256 -33.06 1.33 41.33
N LYS A 257 -32.06 1.59 40.48
CA LYS A 257 -30.63 1.36 40.78
C LYS A 257 -29.82 2.61 40.43
N VAL A 258 -28.66 2.78 41.06
CA VAL A 258 -27.73 3.86 40.67
C VAL A 258 -27.09 3.48 39.34
N ALA A 259 -27.06 4.41 38.38
CA ALA A 259 -26.46 4.16 37.07
C ALA A 259 -24.97 3.83 37.19
N GLU A 260 -24.48 2.89 36.38
CA GLU A 260 -23.05 2.56 36.31
C GLU A 260 -22.23 3.66 35.63
N GLU A 261 -22.87 4.45 34.76
CA GLU A 261 -22.25 5.49 33.96
C GLU A 261 -23.01 6.80 34.03
N MET A 262 -22.31 7.92 33.80
CA MET A 262 -22.91 9.24 33.69
C MET A 262 -23.88 9.34 32.48
N PRO A 263 -24.86 10.27 32.50
CA PRO A 263 -25.75 10.53 31.37
C PRO A 263 -25.00 10.72 30.05
N GLU A 264 -25.54 10.14 28.96
CA GLU A 264 -24.92 10.16 27.63
C GLU A 264 -24.60 11.59 27.14
N ALA A 265 -25.45 12.56 27.48
CA ALA A 265 -25.25 13.97 27.14
C ALA A 265 -23.93 14.55 27.67
N ILE A 266 -23.41 14.03 28.79
CA ILE A 266 -22.12 14.42 29.36
C ILE A 266 -21.00 13.54 28.81
N ARG A 267 -21.26 12.24 28.58
CA ARG A 267 -20.26 11.28 28.04
C ARG A 267 -19.86 11.54 26.58
N ARG A 268 -20.74 12.10 25.75
CA ARG A 268 -20.42 12.41 24.33
C ARG A 268 -19.35 13.49 24.20
N ASN A 269 -19.23 14.39 25.18
CA ASN A 269 -18.22 15.46 25.17
C ASN A 269 -17.87 15.90 26.61
N PRO A 270 -17.18 15.05 27.39
CA PRO A 270 -16.90 15.35 28.79
C PRO A 270 -15.87 16.47 28.88
N PRO A 271 -16.07 17.48 29.75
CA PRO A 271 -15.05 18.50 29.96
C PRO A 271 -13.79 17.86 30.53
N ALA A 272 -12.61 18.34 30.10
CA ALA A 272 -11.32 17.71 30.40
C ALA A 272 -11.03 17.53 31.90
N PHE A 273 -11.60 18.38 32.77
CA PHE A 273 -11.44 18.26 34.22
C PHE A 273 -12.31 17.16 34.84
N LEU A 274 -13.34 16.67 34.17
CA LEU A 274 -14.30 15.74 34.79
C LEU A 274 -13.70 14.33 34.96
N SER A 275 -12.80 13.91 34.06
CA SER A 275 -12.13 12.60 34.14
C SER A 275 -11.28 12.43 35.40
N ARG A 276 -10.81 13.54 35.99
CA ARG A 276 -10.04 13.55 37.24
C ARG A 276 -10.90 13.73 38.50
N TYR A 277 -12.17 14.13 38.38
CA TYR A 277 -13.05 14.44 39.53
C TYR A 277 -14.04 13.31 39.82
N GLU A 278 -13.56 12.24 40.46
CA GLU A 278 -14.34 11.03 40.77
C GLU A 278 -15.59 11.32 41.62
N ILE A 279 -15.49 12.25 42.58
CA ILE A 279 -16.64 12.65 43.41
C ILE A 279 -17.72 13.29 42.53
N TYR A 280 -17.34 14.13 41.56
CA TYR A 280 -18.31 14.72 40.61
C TYR A 280 -18.91 13.66 39.69
N GLN A 281 -18.11 12.69 39.23
CA GLN A 281 -18.62 11.58 38.42
C GLN A 281 -19.72 10.79 39.16
N HIS A 282 -19.53 10.51 40.46
CA HIS A 282 -20.52 9.81 41.28
C HIS A 282 -21.76 10.65 41.63
N ILE A 283 -21.62 11.96 41.79
CA ILE A 283 -22.80 12.85 41.91
C ILE A 283 -23.61 12.84 40.60
N LEU A 284 -22.93 12.72 39.46
CA LEU A 284 -23.52 12.72 38.13
C LEU A 284 -24.08 11.36 37.69
N THR A 285 -24.02 10.31 38.51
CA THR A 285 -24.72 9.04 38.25
C THR A 285 -26.09 9.08 38.91
N PRO A 286 -27.19 9.35 38.16
CA PRO A 286 -28.54 9.39 38.73
C PRO A 286 -29.04 7.98 39.06
N LEU A 287 -30.21 7.91 39.69
CA LEU A 287 -30.99 6.68 39.66
C LEU A 287 -31.54 6.47 38.26
N VAL A 288 -31.48 5.23 37.82
CA VAL A 288 -32.23 4.72 36.66
C VAL A 288 -33.28 3.76 37.17
N GLU A 289 -34.29 3.48 36.35
CA GLU A 289 -35.24 2.42 36.67
C GLU A 289 -34.43 1.14 36.89
N GLY A 290 -34.56 0.60 38.09
CA GLY A 290 -34.02 -0.69 38.49
C GLY A 290 -34.84 -1.72 37.77
N ASP A 291 -34.27 -2.89 37.54
CA ASP A 291 -34.78 -3.87 36.59
C ASP A 291 -36.12 -4.49 37.05
N VAL A 292 -37.19 -3.70 37.05
CA VAL A 292 -38.56 -4.12 36.81
C VAL A 292 -38.72 -3.95 35.30
N ASP A 293 -38.35 -5.00 34.58
CA ASP A 293 -38.40 -5.13 33.12
C ASP A 293 -37.44 -4.24 32.29
N GLY A 294 -36.16 -4.26 32.69
CA GLY A 294 -35.02 -4.04 31.78
C GLY A 294 -34.33 -5.36 31.36
N GLU A 295 -34.43 -6.40 32.20
CA GLU A 295 -34.28 -7.78 31.75
C GLU A 295 -35.64 -8.30 31.26
N ARG A 296 -35.91 -8.08 29.98
CA ARG A 296 -36.26 -9.25 29.18
C ARG A 296 -35.01 -9.61 28.39
N ASN A 297 -34.44 -10.77 28.72
CA ASN A 297 -33.92 -11.66 27.68
C ASN A 297 -34.96 -11.64 26.56
N LYS A 298 -34.69 -10.94 25.47
CA LYS A 298 -35.57 -10.98 24.31
C LYS A 298 -35.64 -12.43 23.86
N SER A 299 -34.49 -13.09 23.67
CA SER A 299 -34.42 -14.56 23.61
C SER A 299 -33.23 -15.13 24.37
N ASP A 300 -33.44 -16.23 25.09
CA ASP A 300 -32.36 -17.06 25.63
C ASP A 300 -31.62 -17.82 24.53
N TYR A 301 -32.17 -17.86 23.30
CA TYR A 301 -31.60 -18.54 22.14
C TYR A 301 -30.83 -17.59 21.21
N SER A 302 -30.48 -16.38 21.66
CA SER A 302 -29.84 -15.39 20.83
C SER A 302 -28.37 -15.68 20.54
N LEU A 303 -27.97 -15.46 19.29
CA LEU A 303 -26.63 -15.69 18.78
C LEU A 303 -25.62 -14.67 19.35
N SER A 304 -24.47 -15.17 19.83
CA SER A 304 -23.34 -14.34 20.23
C SER A 304 -22.51 -13.92 19.01
N MET A 305 -22.87 -12.77 18.44
CA MET A 305 -22.23 -12.22 17.24
C MET A 305 -20.88 -11.58 17.57
N SER A 306 -19.86 -11.82 16.74
CA SER A 306 -18.50 -11.30 16.97
C SER A 306 -18.26 -9.95 16.29
N ARG A 307 -18.91 -9.71 15.14
CA ARG A 307 -18.83 -8.42 14.43
C ARG A 307 -19.57 -7.25 15.09
N ASN A 308 -20.33 -7.49 16.17
CA ASN A 308 -21.09 -6.46 16.90
C ASN A 308 -20.31 -5.72 18.00
N LYS A 309 -19.04 -6.05 18.27
CA LYS A 309 -18.31 -5.57 19.45
C LYS A 309 -17.22 -4.51 19.19
N SER A 310 -16.80 -4.26 17.95
CA SER A 310 -15.74 -3.29 17.65
C SER A 310 -16.33 -2.06 16.95
N GLY A 311 -16.36 -0.91 17.63
CA GLY A 311 -16.98 0.35 17.18
C GLY A 311 -16.36 1.02 15.94
N TYR A 312 -15.95 0.27 14.92
CA TYR A 312 -15.39 0.73 13.65
C TYR A 312 -16.04 0.13 12.41
N LEU A 313 -17.00 -0.78 12.54
CA LEU A 313 -17.77 -1.31 11.41
C LEU A 313 -19.26 -1.27 11.81
N GLU A 314 -20.07 -0.54 11.04
CA GLU A 314 -21.53 -0.64 11.17
C GLU A 314 -21.96 -2.10 11.08
N ASN A 315 -22.93 -2.49 11.91
CA ASN A 315 -23.48 -3.85 11.90
C ASN A 315 -24.07 -4.17 10.52
N LYS A 316 -23.29 -4.86 9.68
CA LYS A 316 -23.68 -5.19 8.30
C LYS A 316 -24.80 -6.21 8.19
N SER A 317 -25.09 -6.97 9.25
CA SER A 317 -26.29 -7.81 9.28
C SER A 317 -27.56 -6.97 9.33
N GLY A 318 -27.48 -5.74 9.86
CA GLY A 318 -28.64 -4.91 10.15
C GLY A 318 -29.47 -5.38 11.35
N TYR A 319 -29.07 -6.48 12.03
CA TYR A 319 -29.82 -7.07 13.14
C TYR A 319 -29.10 -6.91 14.48
N LYS A 320 -29.77 -6.32 15.47
CA LYS A 320 -29.32 -6.26 16.87
C LYS A 320 -29.36 -7.63 17.55
N GLU A 321 -30.27 -8.50 17.14
CA GLU A 321 -30.46 -9.82 17.77
C GLU A 321 -30.89 -10.88 16.74
N VAL A 322 -30.33 -12.08 16.87
CA VAL A 322 -30.57 -13.20 15.96
C VAL A 322 -30.92 -14.43 16.79
N VAL A 323 -32.18 -14.84 16.75
CA VAL A 323 -32.71 -15.97 17.52
C VAL A 323 -32.42 -17.29 16.80
N VAL A 324 -31.69 -18.19 17.45
CA VAL A 324 -31.30 -19.47 16.87
C VAL A 324 -32.35 -20.54 17.15
N ILE A 325 -32.98 -21.07 16.09
CA ILE A 325 -34.04 -22.07 16.21
C ILE A 325 -33.51 -23.46 15.85
N THR A 326 -33.50 -24.36 16.83
CA THR A 326 -33.26 -25.80 16.61
C THR A 326 -34.17 -26.63 17.53
N PRO A 327 -34.57 -27.86 17.16
CA PRO A 327 -35.37 -28.72 18.04
C PRO A 327 -34.73 -28.94 19.42
N SER A 328 -33.40 -29.10 19.46
CA SER A 328 -32.65 -29.31 20.70
C SER A 328 -32.67 -28.08 21.61
N LEU A 329 -32.58 -26.87 21.06
CA LEU A 329 -32.72 -25.63 21.84
C LEU A 329 -34.15 -25.45 22.35
N LEU A 330 -35.15 -25.59 21.47
CA LEU A 330 -36.56 -25.41 21.85
C LEU A 330 -37.01 -26.41 22.94
N SER A 331 -36.42 -27.60 22.99
CA SER A 331 -36.73 -28.61 24.03
C SER A 331 -36.36 -28.17 25.45
N GLN A 332 -35.44 -27.22 25.60
CA GLN A 332 -35.03 -26.66 26.89
C GLN A 332 -36.11 -25.75 27.49
N ASN A 333 -37.08 -25.33 26.68
CA ASN A 333 -38.20 -24.50 27.06
C ASN A 333 -37.81 -23.21 27.82
N LYS A 334 -36.66 -22.63 27.46
CA LYS A 334 -36.25 -21.27 27.84
C LYS A 334 -37.04 -20.22 27.05
N THR A 335 -36.83 -18.94 27.36
CA THR A 335 -37.49 -17.80 26.73
C THR A 335 -37.16 -17.74 25.24
N LEU A 336 -38.16 -17.96 24.40
CA LEU A 336 -38.06 -17.88 22.96
C LEU A 336 -38.11 -16.43 22.46
N TRP A 337 -39.13 -15.68 22.88
CA TRP A 337 -39.21 -14.24 22.60
C TRP A 337 -40.08 -13.52 23.62
N ASP A 338 -39.54 -12.52 24.33
CA ASP A 338 -40.33 -11.65 25.21
C ASP A 338 -41.24 -12.46 26.17
N GLY A 339 -40.63 -13.35 26.96
CA GLY A 339 -41.32 -14.24 27.91
C GLY A 339 -42.10 -15.40 27.31
N LEU A 340 -42.35 -15.42 26.00
CA LEU A 340 -42.95 -16.55 25.29
C LEU A 340 -41.99 -17.75 25.34
N THR A 341 -42.49 -18.91 25.73
CA THR A 341 -41.74 -20.18 25.75
C THR A 341 -42.20 -21.13 24.63
N PRO A 342 -41.34 -22.04 24.14
CA PRO A 342 -41.72 -23.01 23.13
C PRO A 342 -42.96 -23.86 23.47
N ARG A 343 -43.13 -24.29 24.74
CA ARG A 343 -44.29 -25.08 25.18
C ARG A 343 -45.62 -24.35 25.02
N GLU A 344 -45.64 -23.03 25.13
CA GLU A 344 -46.86 -22.23 24.89
C GLU A 344 -47.31 -22.25 23.42
N LEU A 345 -46.42 -22.64 22.51
CA LEU A 345 -46.73 -22.85 21.09
C LEU A 345 -47.11 -24.31 20.76
N GLY A 346 -46.75 -25.28 21.62
CA GLY A 346 -47.00 -26.72 21.45
C GLY A 346 -45.95 -27.62 22.13
N ASP A 347 -46.30 -28.87 22.42
CA ASP A 347 -45.45 -29.81 23.17
C ASP A 347 -44.39 -30.54 22.31
N ASP A 348 -44.65 -30.74 21.02
CA ASP A 348 -43.72 -31.41 20.10
C ASP A 348 -42.85 -30.39 19.34
N THR A 349 -41.56 -30.35 19.66
CA THR A 349 -40.60 -29.41 19.07
C THR A 349 -40.41 -29.59 17.56
N HIS A 350 -40.57 -30.80 17.03
CA HIS A 350 -40.50 -31.03 15.59
C HIS A 350 -41.71 -30.43 14.87
N SER A 351 -42.92 -30.65 15.40
CA SER A 351 -44.14 -30.02 14.91
C SER A 351 -44.07 -28.49 15.01
N LEU A 352 -43.52 -27.95 16.11
CA LEU A 352 -43.31 -26.50 16.27
C LEU A 352 -42.46 -25.90 15.14
N VAL A 353 -41.30 -26.49 14.88
CA VAL A 353 -40.40 -26.04 13.82
C VAL A 353 -41.11 -26.12 12.46
N SER A 354 -41.81 -27.21 12.18
CA SER A 354 -42.51 -27.37 10.90
C SER A 354 -43.69 -26.39 10.70
N LYS A 355 -44.27 -25.86 11.78
CA LYS A 355 -45.44 -24.99 11.73
C LYS A 355 -45.09 -23.50 11.79
N PHE A 356 -44.15 -23.12 12.67
CA PHE A 356 -43.81 -21.72 12.94
C PHE A 356 -42.45 -21.30 12.37
N PHE A 357 -41.56 -22.25 12.06
CA PHE A 357 -40.18 -22.01 11.62
C PHE A 357 -39.83 -22.87 10.39
N ASN A 358 -40.70 -22.86 9.38
CA ASN A 358 -40.57 -23.71 8.19
C ASN A 358 -39.66 -23.13 7.10
N GLU A 359 -39.23 -21.88 7.24
CA GLU A 359 -38.30 -21.19 6.36
C GLU A 359 -36.87 -21.14 6.95
N GLU A 360 -35.89 -20.68 6.18
CA GLU A 360 -34.51 -20.52 6.66
C GLU A 360 -34.36 -19.40 7.70
N SER A 361 -35.21 -18.39 7.63
CA SER A 361 -35.28 -17.28 8.58
C SER A 361 -36.63 -16.60 8.53
N GLY A 362 -36.94 -15.76 9.53
CA GLY A 362 -38.16 -14.98 9.51
C GLY A 362 -38.21 -13.91 10.60
N VAL A 363 -39.22 -13.05 10.50
CA VAL A 363 -39.42 -11.92 11.41
C VAL A 363 -40.65 -12.07 12.30
N PHE A 364 -41.34 -13.21 12.23
CA PHE A 364 -42.52 -13.50 13.03
C PHE A 364 -42.29 -14.71 13.92
N ILE A 365 -42.48 -14.54 15.23
CA ILE A 365 -42.58 -15.65 16.18
C ILE A 365 -44.05 -15.72 16.60
N ASN A 366 -44.78 -16.73 16.11
CA ASN A 366 -46.25 -16.77 16.16
C ASN A 366 -46.87 -15.51 15.51
N ASN A 367 -47.50 -14.62 16.28
CA ASN A 367 -48.07 -13.35 15.80
C ASN A 367 -47.20 -12.13 16.15
N ILE A 368 -46.02 -12.33 16.76
CA ILE A 368 -45.14 -11.25 17.21
C ILE A 368 -44.16 -10.91 16.10
N ASN A 369 -44.19 -9.67 15.62
CA ASN A 369 -43.21 -9.17 14.65
C ASN A 369 -41.95 -8.65 15.35
N ILE A 370 -40.86 -9.43 15.29
CA ILE A 370 -39.59 -9.11 15.93
C ILE A 370 -38.72 -8.14 15.11
N LYS A 371 -39.10 -7.82 13.87
CA LYS A 371 -38.39 -6.84 13.03
C LYS A 371 -38.34 -5.44 13.65
N ASN A 372 -39.36 -5.06 14.42
CA ASN A 372 -39.43 -3.77 15.11
C ASN A 372 -38.31 -3.57 16.14
N HIS A 373 -37.61 -4.66 16.49
CA HIS A 373 -36.47 -4.67 17.40
C HIS A 373 -35.14 -4.87 16.68
N ASP A 374 -35.11 -4.68 15.35
CA ASP A 374 -33.99 -5.03 14.48
C ASP A 374 -33.56 -6.49 14.70
N SER A 375 -34.52 -7.42 14.74
CA SER A 375 -34.27 -8.82 15.09
C SER A 375 -34.82 -9.79 14.05
N ILE A 376 -34.25 -10.98 13.99
CA ILE A 376 -34.65 -12.07 13.09
C ILE A 376 -34.46 -13.41 13.81
N TRP A 377 -35.27 -14.42 13.47
CA TRP A 377 -34.98 -15.80 13.83
C TRP A 377 -34.39 -16.54 12.64
N ILE A 378 -33.50 -17.49 12.88
CA ILE A 378 -32.85 -18.30 11.84
C ILE A 378 -32.89 -19.78 12.19
N ARG A 379 -32.94 -20.62 11.16
CA ARG A 379 -32.63 -22.05 11.23
C ARG A 379 -31.23 -22.29 10.69
N PRO A 380 -30.20 -22.46 11.54
CA PRO A 380 -28.80 -22.47 11.11
C PRO A 380 -28.46 -23.45 9.99
N GLU A 381 -29.07 -24.63 10.01
CA GLU A 381 -28.85 -25.70 9.03
C GLU A 381 -29.40 -25.38 7.63
N LEU A 382 -30.30 -24.39 7.53
CA LEU A 382 -30.83 -23.87 6.27
C LEU A 382 -30.22 -22.51 5.93
N TYR A 383 -30.06 -21.64 6.94
CA TYR A 383 -29.63 -20.26 6.76
C TYR A 383 -28.11 -20.13 6.51
N PHE A 384 -27.30 -20.95 7.19
CA PHE A 384 -25.84 -20.90 7.04
C PHE A 384 -25.27 -21.97 6.13
N LEU A 385 -25.97 -23.08 5.88
CA LEU A 385 -25.41 -24.21 5.13
C LEU A 385 -25.95 -24.32 3.72
N THR A 386 -25.07 -24.67 2.78
CA THR A 386 -25.44 -25.05 1.41
C THR A 386 -26.04 -26.46 1.38
N ASP A 387 -26.77 -26.79 0.32
CA ASP A 387 -27.29 -28.16 0.08
C ASP A 387 -26.28 -29.04 -0.66
N THR A 388 -25.06 -28.55 -0.86
CA THR A 388 -24.02 -29.22 -1.63
C THR A 388 -22.70 -29.23 -0.90
N LEU A 389 -21.93 -30.30 -1.03
CA LEU A 389 -20.55 -30.38 -0.58
C LEU A 389 -19.66 -30.66 -1.80
N LEU A 390 -18.82 -29.70 -2.18
CA LEU A 390 -17.92 -29.87 -3.32
C LEU A 390 -16.72 -30.72 -2.92
N LYS A 391 -16.41 -31.69 -3.78
CA LYS A 391 -15.22 -32.53 -3.72
C LYS A 391 -14.53 -32.52 -5.09
N ASN A 392 -13.21 -32.66 -5.11
CA ASN A 392 -12.50 -32.98 -6.34
C ASN A 392 -12.99 -34.33 -6.91
N LYS A 393 -13.10 -34.44 -8.23
CA LYS A 393 -13.41 -35.72 -8.91
C LYS A 393 -12.29 -36.77 -8.76
N THR A 394 -11.07 -36.32 -8.50
CA THR A 394 -9.93 -37.18 -8.16
C THR A 394 -9.78 -37.29 -6.64
N ASP A 395 -8.96 -38.23 -6.16
CA ASP A 395 -8.68 -38.38 -4.72
C ASP A 395 -7.76 -37.27 -4.15
N ASP A 396 -7.28 -36.35 -4.99
CA ASP A 396 -6.52 -35.17 -4.57
C ASP A 396 -7.43 -34.12 -3.89
N ASP A 397 -6.86 -33.33 -2.98
CA ASP A 397 -7.56 -32.22 -2.32
C ASP A 397 -8.12 -31.20 -3.32
N ILE A 398 -9.25 -30.55 -2.99
CA ILE A 398 -9.82 -29.45 -3.78
C ILE A 398 -9.21 -28.09 -3.41
N LEU A 399 -8.83 -27.90 -2.15
CA LEU A 399 -8.15 -26.71 -1.65
C LEU A 399 -6.63 -26.90 -1.66
N ASN A 400 -5.89 -25.81 -1.83
CA ASN A 400 -4.45 -25.86 -1.56
C ASN A 400 -4.20 -25.98 -0.05
N THR A 401 -3.16 -26.73 0.36
CA THR A 401 -2.76 -26.89 1.77
C THR A 401 -2.51 -25.57 2.50
N THR A 402 -2.11 -24.50 1.78
CA THR A 402 -1.96 -23.15 2.34
C THR A 402 -3.27 -22.54 2.83
N GLU A 403 -4.41 -23.04 2.34
CA GLU A 403 -5.75 -22.58 2.71
C GLU A 403 -6.36 -23.37 3.88
N ALA A 404 -5.71 -24.45 4.32
CA ALA A 404 -6.29 -25.39 5.30
C ALA A 404 -6.69 -24.72 6.63
N PHE A 405 -5.83 -23.82 7.13
CA PHE A 405 -5.96 -23.27 8.48
C PHE A 405 -7.30 -22.61 8.75
N LEU A 406 -7.81 -21.74 7.85
CA LEU A 406 -9.13 -21.11 8.04
C LEU A 406 -10.28 -22.00 7.56
N ASN A 407 -10.01 -23.02 6.74
CA ASN A 407 -11.03 -23.84 6.10
C ASN A 407 -11.27 -25.18 6.82
N GLY A 408 -11.08 -25.21 8.14
CA GLY A 408 -11.41 -26.38 8.98
C GLY A 408 -10.37 -27.50 8.96
N ASP A 409 -9.13 -27.23 8.54
CA ASP A 409 -8.01 -28.17 8.41
C ASP A 409 -8.27 -29.39 7.49
N GLU A 410 -9.39 -29.40 6.77
CA GLU A 410 -9.81 -30.44 5.83
C GLU A 410 -9.86 -29.84 4.42
N THR A 411 -8.96 -30.30 3.56
CA THR A 411 -8.75 -29.75 2.21
C THR A 411 -9.46 -30.53 1.10
N GLU A 412 -10.07 -31.68 1.41
CA GLU A 412 -10.84 -32.50 0.47
C GLU A 412 -12.15 -31.80 0.05
N PHE A 413 -12.67 -30.91 0.89
CA PHE A 413 -13.95 -30.25 0.68
C PHE A 413 -13.88 -28.73 0.80
N ILE A 414 -14.76 -28.05 0.07
CA ILE A 414 -15.08 -26.63 0.31
C ILE A 414 -16.04 -26.54 1.51
N LEU A 415 -15.84 -25.57 2.40
CA LEU A 415 -16.76 -25.36 3.53
C LEU A 415 -18.18 -25.15 3.00
N PRO A 416 -19.18 -25.94 3.45
CA PRO A 416 -20.54 -25.84 2.96
C PRO A 416 -21.30 -24.69 3.63
N PHE A 417 -20.65 -23.54 3.82
CA PHE A 417 -21.26 -22.32 4.32
C PHE A 417 -21.79 -21.47 3.16
N LYS A 418 -22.94 -20.82 3.38
CA LYS A 418 -23.39 -19.68 2.58
C LYS A 418 -22.71 -18.40 3.08
N LYS A 419 -22.68 -17.35 2.25
CA LYS A 419 -22.02 -16.07 2.57
C LYS A 419 -22.54 -15.38 3.84
N GLU A 420 -23.79 -15.66 4.22
CA GLU A 420 -24.50 -15.07 5.35
C GLU A 420 -23.78 -15.31 6.68
N ILE A 421 -22.97 -16.38 6.81
CA ILE A 421 -22.18 -16.63 8.03
C ILE A 421 -21.20 -15.46 8.33
N LEU A 422 -20.68 -14.83 7.27
CA LEU A 422 -19.72 -13.71 7.39
C LEU A 422 -20.38 -12.40 7.82
N TYR A 423 -21.72 -12.33 7.83
CA TYR A 423 -22.44 -11.17 8.39
C TYR A 423 -22.28 -11.09 9.92
N PHE A 424 -21.97 -12.22 10.57
CA PHE A 424 -21.92 -12.34 12.03
C PHE A 424 -20.52 -12.64 12.57
N PHE A 425 -19.68 -13.28 11.76
CA PHE A 425 -18.35 -13.78 12.15
C PHE A 425 -17.27 -13.35 11.14
N THR A 426 -16.05 -13.06 11.59
CA THR A 426 -14.89 -12.96 10.69
C THR A 426 -14.40 -14.34 10.26
N PRO A 427 -13.56 -14.46 9.21
CA PRO A 427 -12.94 -15.74 8.87
C PRO A 427 -12.23 -16.42 10.06
N GLU A 428 -11.53 -15.63 10.87
CA GLU A 428 -10.84 -16.11 12.08
C GLU A 428 -11.85 -16.58 13.13
N ASP A 429 -12.95 -15.84 13.34
CA ASP A 429 -14.03 -16.27 14.24
C ASP A 429 -14.66 -17.60 13.79
N ILE A 430 -14.83 -17.82 12.48
CA ILE A 430 -15.37 -19.08 11.97
C ILE A 430 -14.47 -20.23 12.38
N GLN A 431 -13.15 -20.10 12.20
CA GLN A 431 -12.24 -21.17 12.58
C GLN A 431 -12.12 -21.33 14.10
N GLU A 432 -11.85 -20.24 14.82
CA GLU A 432 -11.53 -20.29 16.26
C GLU A 432 -12.76 -20.52 17.14
N LYS A 433 -13.86 -19.84 16.81
CA LYS A 433 -15.11 -19.92 17.57
C LYS A 433 -16.00 -21.00 17.02
N LEU A 434 -16.30 -21.04 15.71
CA LEU A 434 -17.28 -22.02 15.20
C LEU A 434 -16.71 -23.44 15.06
N LYS A 435 -15.40 -23.59 14.90
CA LYS A 435 -14.70 -24.89 14.86
C LYS A 435 -15.36 -25.88 13.87
N PRO A 436 -15.41 -25.55 12.57
CA PRO A 436 -15.97 -26.44 11.55
C PRO A 436 -15.21 -27.78 11.51
N ARG A 437 -15.93 -28.89 11.30
CA ARG A 437 -15.39 -30.26 11.28
C ARG A 437 -16.10 -31.14 10.30
N PHE A 438 -15.35 -32.07 9.71
CA PHE A 438 -15.85 -33.12 8.84
C PHE A 438 -15.65 -34.49 9.49
N VAL A 439 -16.68 -35.34 9.44
CA VAL A 439 -16.60 -36.75 9.85
C VAL A 439 -17.01 -37.62 8.66
N LYS A 440 -16.06 -38.41 8.16
CA LYS A 440 -16.19 -39.23 6.95
C LYS A 440 -16.56 -40.67 7.31
N THR A 441 -17.41 -41.27 6.50
CA THR A 441 -17.68 -42.72 6.44
C THR A 441 -17.85 -43.11 4.97
N ASP A 442 -17.82 -44.41 4.65
CA ASP A 442 -17.79 -44.91 3.27
C ASP A 442 -18.90 -44.38 2.33
N GLU A 443 -20.05 -43.94 2.87
CA GLU A 443 -21.21 -43.49 2.08
C GLU A 443 -21.74 -42.09 2.43
N LYS A 444 -21.17 -41.43 3.44
CA LYS A 444 -21.65 -40.11 3.89
C LYS A 444 -20.56 -39.29 4.56
N VAL A 445 -20.67 -37.98 4.43
CA VAL A 445 -19.85 -36.98 5.12
C VAL A 445 -20.76 -36.14 6.02
N VAL A 446 -20.44 -36.05 7.30
CA VAL A 446 -21.15 -35.19 8.25
C VAL A 446 -20.32 -33.95 8.49
N PHE A 447 -20.84 -32.79 8.09
CA PHE A 447 -20.28 -31.49 8.46
C PHE A 447 -20.92 -31.01 9.75
N SER A 448 -20.11 -30.47 10.66
CA SER A 448 -20.58 -29.91 11.92
C SER A 448 -19.82 -28.66 12.33
N PHE A 449 -20.48 -27.75 13.04
CA PHE A 449 -19.88 -26.56 13.63
C PHE A 449 -20.65 -26.13 14.88
N SER A 450 -20.05 -25.30 15.73
CA SER A 450 -20.58 -24.91 17.04
C SER A 450 -20.91 -23.42 17.10
N LEU A 451 -22.20 -23.07 17.19
CA LEU A 451 -22.63 -21.69 17.35
C LEU A 451 -22.64 -21.25 18.82
N PRO A 452 -22.03 -20.10 19.18
CA PRO A 452 -22.10 -19.54 20.52
C PRO A 452 -23.39 -18.72 20.73
N LEU A 453 -24.05 -18.89 21.88
CA LEU A 453 -25.20 -18.09 22.30
C LEU A 453 -24.79 -17.04 23.36
N ILE A 454 -25.64 -16.04 23.59
CA ILE A 454 -25.35 -14.92 24.51
C ILE A 454 -25.20 -15.38 25.97
N ASP A 455 -25.91 -16.45 26.38
CA ASP A 455 -25.84 -17.04 27.72
C ASP A 455 -24.57 -17.88 27.97
N GLY A 456 -23.64 -17.92 27.01
CA GLY A 456 -22.42 -18.73 27.05
C GLY A 456 -22.62 -20.19 26.63
N GLN A 457 -23.87 -20.63 26.36
CA GLN A 457 -24.16 -21.94 25.81
C GLN A 457 -23.63 -22.04 24.37
N ARG A 458 -23.36 -23.26 23.92
CA ARG A 458 -23.00 -23.56 22.54
C ARG A 458 -23.94 -24.61 21.97
N VAL A 459 -24.40 -24.41 20.74
CA VAL A 459 -25.23 -25.37 20.01
C VAL A 459 -24.43 -25.97 18.85
N GLU A 460 -24.46 -27.29 18.74
CA GLU A 460 -23.82 -28.01 17.63
C GLU A 460 -24.83 -28.14 16.47
N ILE A 461 -24.45 -27.65 15.30
CA ILE A 461 -25.22 -27.75 14.06
C ILE A 461 -24.57 -28.80 13.18
N LYS A 462 -25.37 -29.69 12.59
CA LYS A 462 -24.89 -30.79 11.73
C LYS A 462 -25.69 -30.86 10.44
N LYS A 463 -25.00 -31.20 9.35
CA LYS A 463 -25.62 -31.58 8.07
C LYS A 463 -24.91 -32.77 7.48
N THR A 464 -25.69 -33.72 6.98
CA THR A 464 -25.18 -34.95 6.35
C THR A 464 -25.24 -34.78 4.84
N PHE A 465 -24.15 -35.13 4.16
CA PHE A 465 -24.01 -35.11 2.72
C PHE A 465 -23.78 -36.53 2.19
N ARG A 466 -24.41 -36.86 1.05
CA ARG A 466 -24.28 -38.16 0.36
C ARG A 466 -24.11 -37.96 -1.13
N THR A 467 -23.53 -38.96 -1.79
CA THR A 467 -23.54 -38.99 -3.26
C THR A 467 -24.96 -39.22 -3.76
N ALA A 468 -25.31 -38.67 -4.93
CA ALA A 468 -26.64 -38.87 -5.53
C ALA A 468 -26.98 -40.35 -5.76
N GLN A 469 -25.97 -41.19 -5.98
CA GLN A 469 -26.09 -42.63 -6.22
C GLN A 469 -26.50 -43.41 -4.96
N SER A 470 -26.17 -42.88 -3.77
CA SER A 470 -26.50 -43.47 -2.48
C SER A 470 -27.94 -43.19 -2.02
N GLY A 471 -28.71 -42.41 -2.78
CA GLY A 471 -30.09 -42.01 -2.47
C GLY A 471 -30.18 -40.91 -1.40
N LEU A 472 -30.43 -39.66 -1.82
CA LEU A 472 -30.63 -38.53 -0.91
C LEU A 472 -31.89 -38.69 -0.05
N GLN A 473 -31.74 -38.60 1.28
CA GLN A 473 -32.87 -38.49 2.19
C GLN A 473 -33.33 -37.04 2.35
N LYS A 474 -34.58 -36.84 2.78
CA LYS A 474 -35.16 -35.51 2.98
C LYS A 474 -34.38 -34.73 4.06
N GLY A 475 -33.72 -33.64 3.67
CA GLY A 475 -32.91 -32.78 4.55
C GLY A 475 -31.40 -33.06 4.51
N GLU A 476 -30.96 -34.08 3.77
CA GLU A 476 -29.53 -34.31 3.47
C GLU A 476 -29.08 -33.49 2.24
N GLY A 477 -27.78 -33.17 2.18
CA GLY A 477 -27.16 -32.50 1.04
C GLY A 477 -26.48 -33.47 0.06
N GLU A 478 -26.14 -32.98 -1.13
CA GLU A 478 -25.49 -33.74 -2.20
C GLU A 478 -23.96 -33.50 -2.21
N ILE A 479 -23.16 -34.56 -2.24
CA ILE A 479 -21.73 -34.46 -2.57
C ILE A 479 -21.61 -34.34 -4.08
N ILE A 480 -21.01 -33.26 -4.55
CA ILE A 480 -20.82 -32.97 -5.98
C ILE A 480 -19.31 -33.03 -6.28
N GLU A 481 -18.94 -34.04 -7.06
CA GLU A 481 -17.59 -34.19 -7.58
C GLU A 481 -17.40 -33.31 -8.81
N VAL A 482 -16.34 -32.50 -8.81
CA VAL A 482 -16.07 -31.53 -9.88
C VAL A 482 -14.64 -31.60 -10.39
N GLU A 483 -14.47 -31.21 -11.65
CA GLU A 483 -13.14 -30.86 -12.15
C GLU A 483 -12.78 -29.46 -11.62
N VAL A 484 -11.71 -29.41 -10.83
CA VAL A 484 -11.32 -28.20 -10.10
C VAL A 484 -10.94 -27.08 -11.07
N PRO A 485 -11.56 -25.89 -10.98
CA PRO A 485 -11.16 -24.74 -11.79
C PRO A 485 -9.86 -24.13 -11.24
N VAL A 486 -9.07 -23.53 -12.14
CA VAL A 486 -7.98 -22.64 -11.75
C VAL A 486 -8.59 -21.42 -11.07
N LEU A 487 -8.23 -21.19 -9.80
CA LEU A 487 -8.62 -20.02 -9.02
C LEU A 487 -7.38 -19.41 -8.35
N GLU A 488 -6.99 -18.23 -8.80
CA GLU A 488 -5.78 -17.52 -8.35
C GLU A 488 -6.13 -16.12 -7.86
N ILE A 489 -5.35 -15.59 -6.91
CA ILE A 489 -5.38 -14.18 -6.50
C ILE A 489 -4.01 -13.53 -6.66
N PHE A 490 -3.99 -12.28 -7.13
CA PHE A 490 -2.78 -11.49 -7.35
C PHE A 490 -3.03 -9.98 -7.15
N PRO A 491 -2.12 -9.24 -6.49
CA PRO A 491 -1.03 -9.81 -5.68
C PRO A 491 -1.57 -10.54 -4.44
N ASP A 492 -0.75 -11.40 -3.83
CA ASP A 492 -0.97 -11.89 -2.46
C ASP A 492 -0.98 -10.69 -1.51
N TYR A 493 -1.63 -10.83 -0.36
CA TYR A 493 -1.91 -9.73 0.57
C TYR A 493 -0.68 -8.85 0.83
N LEU A 494 -0.76 -7.55 0.49
CA LEU A 494 0.34 -6.58 0.65
C LEU A 494 0.21 -5.67 1.87
N GLY A 495 -0.99 -5.58 2.44
CA GLY A 495 -1.34 -4.71 3.56
C GLY A 495 -2.70 -4.03 3.37
N ASP A 496 -3.19 -3.35 4.41
CA ASP A 496 -4.48 -2.64 4.40
C ASP A 496 -4.47 -1.40 3.47
N PHE A 497 -3.28 -0.84 3.24
CA PHE A 497 -3.06 0.31 2.36
C PHE A 497 -3.13 -0.04 0.87
N TRP A 498 -3.06 -1.31 0.48
CA TRP A 498 -3.10 -1.70 -0.93
C TRP A 498 -4.54 -1.79 -1.43
N CYS A 499 -4.81 -1.13 -2.57
CA CYS A 499 -6.17 -0.84 -2.97
C CYS A 499 -6.78 -1.84 -3.96
N GLN A 500 -6.00 -2.59 -4.74
CA GLN A 500 -6.54 -3.40 -5.85
C GLN A 500 -6.01 -4.83 -5.90
N TYR A 501 -6.92 -5.79 -5.85
CA TYR A 501 -6.62 -7.22 -6.00
C TYR A 501 -7.32 -7.78 -7.23
N PHE A 502 -6.70 -8.76 -7.86
CA PHE A 502 -7.21 -9.40 -9.07
C PHE A 502 -7.34 -10.91 -8.83
N MET A 503 -8.42 -11.49 -9.31
CA MET A 503 -8.64 -12.93 -9.29
C MET A 503 -8.86 -13.47 -10.70
N LEU A 504 -8.38 -14.68 -10.95
CA LEU A 504 -8.61 -15.44 -12.18
C LEU A 504 -9.46 -16.66 -11.85
N CYS A 505 -10.54 -16.90 -12.62
CA CYS A 505 -11.30 -18.14 -12.58
C CYS A 505 -11.42 -18.79 -13.96
N SER A 506 -11.02 -20.05 -14.11
CA SER A 506 -11.30 -20.87 -15.31
C SER A 506 -12.63 -21.63 -15.20
N ASN A 507 -13.05 -22.33 -16.26
CA ASN A 507 -14.27 -23.17 -16.28
C ASN A 507 -15.53 -22.39 -15.86
N ILE A 508 -15.67 -21.18 -16.40
CA ILE A 508 -16.75 -20.25 -16.07
C ILE A 508 -18.13 -20.72 -16.53
N ASP A 509 -18.17 -21.70 -17.45
CA ASP A 509 -19.40 -22.38 -17.88
C ASP A 509 -19.98 -23.27 -16.76
N SER A 510 -19.18 -23.63 -15.75
CA SER A 510 -19.61 -24.44 -14.59
C SER A 510 -19.61 -23.65 -13.27
N PHE A 511 -18.67 -22.72 -13.12
CA PHE A 511 -18.43 -21.98 -11.88
C PHE A 511 -18.59 -20.47 -12.06
N LYS A 512 -19.22 -19.84 -11.07
CA LYS A 512 -19.22 -18.38 -10.92
C LYS A 512 -18.67 -18.01 -9.55
N ILE A 513 -17.65 -17.17 -9.54
CA ILE A 513 -16.93 -16.80 -8.32
C ILE A 513 -17.34 -15.39 -7.88
N ALA A 514 -17.58 -15.20 -6.59
CA ALA A 514 -17.85 -13.90 -6.02
C ALA A 514 -16.92 -13.64 -4.82
N PRO A 515 -15.91 -12.75 -4.95
CA PRO A 515 -15.12 -12.32 -3.81
C PRO A 515 -15.97 -11.53 -2.82
N LEU A 516 -15.79 -11.80 -1.53
CA LEU A 516 -16.53 -11.17 -0.45
C LEU A 516 -15.57 -10.37 0.42
N ASN A 517 -15.90 -9.11 0.65
CA ASN A 517 -15.20 -8.23 1.55
C ASN A 517 -16.23 -7.40 2.32
N PHE A 518 -16.10 -7.37 3.65
CA PHE A 518 -17.05 -6.73 4.54
C PHE A 518 -16.63 -5.32 4.99
N ALA A 519 -15.52 -4.78 4.48
CA ALA A 519 -15.19 -3.37 4.56
C ALA A 519 -16.19 -2.50 3.78
N GLU A 520 -16.21 -1.19 4.06
CA GLU A 520 -17.08 -0.24 3.38
C GLU A 520 -16.54 0.11 1.98
N ASN A 521 -17.44 0.28 0.99
CA ASN A 521 -17.16 0.81 -0.36
C ASN A 521 -16.13 0.03 -1.20
N ILE A 522 -16.31 -1.29 -1.29
CA ILE A 522 -15.58 -2.14 -2.24
C ILE A 522 -16.29 -2.14 -3.59
N ILE A 523 -15.53 -1.89 -4.66
CA ILE A 523 -15.98 -1.96 -6.05
C ILE A 523 -15.42 -3.24 -6.66
N VAL A 524 -16.32 -4.11 -7.12
CA VAL A 524 -15.96 -5.32 -7.88
C VAL A 524 -16.26 -5.09 -9.35
N SER A 525 -15.30 -5.38 -10.21
CA SER A 525 -15.44 -5.31 -11.67
C SER A 525 -14.96 -6.62 -12.27
N GLN A 526 -15.68 -7.20 -13.22
CA GLN A 526 -15.33 -8.49 -13.82
C GLN A 526 -15.37 -8.42 -15.34
N LYS A 527 -14.46 -9.15 -16.00
CA LYS A 527 -14.44 -9.32 -17.46
C LYS A 527 -14.19 -10.78 -17.81
N GLU A 528 -15.08 -11.35 -18.62
CA GLU A 528 -14.84 -12.61 -19.30
C GLU A 528 -13.84 -12.40 -20.44
N GLN A 529 -12.79 -13.20 -20.46
CA GLN A 529 -11.81 -13.26 -21.53
C GLN A 529 -11.91 -14.60 -22.24
N LYS A 530 -11.81 -14.57 -23.56
CA LYS A 530 -11.91 -15.74 -24.42
C LYS A 530 -10.74 -15.74 -25.39
N ILE A 531 -10.07 -16.89 -25.50
CA ILE A 531 -9.01 -17.09 -26.48
C ILE A 531 -9.43 -18.25 -27.36
N GLU A 532 -9.56 -17.97 -28.65
CA GLU A 532 -9.82 -18.96 -29.68
C GLU A 532 -8.51 -19.24 -30.41
N SER A 533 -8.03 -20.47 -30.31
CA SER A 533 -6.96 -21.00 -31.15
C SER A 533 -7.49 -22.16 -31.99
N ASN A 534 -6.73 -22.60 -33.00
CA ASN A 534 -7.13 -23.73 -33.84
C ASN A 534 -7.24 -25.06 -33.06
N GLN A 535 -6.66 -25.14 -31.86
CA GLN A 535 -6.57 -26.36 -31.04
C GLN A 535 -7.37 -26.28 -29.73
N ASP A 536 -7.55 -25.08 -29.17
CA ASP A 536 -8.18 -24.87 -27.86
C ASP A 536 -9.16 -23.68 -27.87
N ARG A 537 -10.29 -23.86 -27.18
CA ARG A 537 -11.24 -22.79 -26.81
C ARG A 537 -11.26 -22.65 -25.30
N GLU A 538 -10.45 -21.73 -24.78
CA GLU A 538 -10.38 -21.48 -23.35
C GLU A 538 -11.14 -20.21 -23.00
N LYS A 539 -11.81 -20.23 -21.84
CA LYS A 539 -12.47 -19.05 -21.26
C LYS A 539 -12.08 -18.92 -19.81
N ALA A 540 -11.85 -17.69 -19.39
CA ALA A 540 -11.63 -17.36 -17.99
C ALA A 540 -12.29 -16.02 -17.64
N GLU A 541 -12.65 -15.85 -16.39
CA GLU A 541 -13.10 -14.57 -15.84
C GLU A 541 -11.98 -13.96 -15.00
N ILE A 542 -11.71 -12.67 -15.23
CA ILE A 542 -10.80 -11.88 -14.41
C ILE A 542 -11.65 -10.91 -13.60
N ILE A 543 -11.49 -10.95 -12.28
CA ILE A 543 -12.24 -10.13 -11.33
C ILE A 543 -11.27 -9.17 -10.66
N ARG A 544 -11.57 -7.88 -10.67
CA ARG A 544 -10.85 -6.83 -9.95
C ARG A 544 -11.67 -6.42 -8.73
N ILE A 545 -11.01 -6.34 -7.59
CA ILE A 545 -11.55 -5.88 -6.30
C ILE A 545 -10.81 -4.58 -5.97
N SER A 546 -11.52 -3.47 -5.82
CA SER A 546 -10.94 -2.14 -5.60
C SER A 546 -11.56 -1.45 -4.39
N GLY A 547 -10.75 -0.84 -3.54
CA GLY A 547 -11.19 -0.10 -2.36
C GLY A 547 -10.10 -0.04 -1.28
N TYR A 548 -10.35 0.72 -0.20
CA TYR A 548 -9.48 0.67 0.98
C TYR A 548 -9.67 -0.66 1.72
N ASN A 549 -8.58 -1.31 2.14
CA ASN A 549 -8.60 -2.65 2.76
C ASN A 549 -9.41 -3.68 1.95
N SER A 550 -9.17 -3.72 0.63
CA SER A 550 -9.98 -4.46 -0.35
C SER A 550 -9.64 -5.94 -0.50
N PHE A 551 -8.68 -6.48 0.26
CA PHE A 551 -8.36 -7.90 0.20
C PHE A 551 -9.59 -8.74 0.57
N PRO A 552 -10.01 -9.72 -0.25
CA PRO A 552 -11.20 -10.51 0.05
C PRO A 552 -11.00 -11.35 1.32
N GLU A 553 -12.03 -11.38 2.16
CA GLU A 553 -12.06 -12.22 3.37
C GLU A 553 -12.49 -13.65 3.04
N ALA A 554 -13.25 -13.81 1.96
CA ALA A 554 -13.69 -15.09 1.46
C ALA A 554 -14.08 -15.04 -0.01
N VAL A 555 -14.30 -16.20 -0.59
CA VAL A 555 -14.73 -16.40 -1.97
C VAL A 555 -15.93 -17.34 -1.99
N SER A 556 -17.07 -16.83 -2.45
CA SER A 556 -18.26 -17.66 -2.66
C SER A 556 -18.14 -18.37 -4.00
N ILE A 557 -18.24 -19.70 -3.99
CA ILE A 557 -18.26 -20.53 -5.19
C ILE A 557 -19.73 -20.83 -5.52
N ASN A 558 -20.18 -20.48 -6.72
CA ASN A 558 -21.57 -20.69 -7.15
C ASN A 558 -21.66 -21.51 -8.44
N SER A 559 -22.79 -22.17 -8.65
CA SER A 559 -23.10 -22.89 -9.89
C SER A 559 -23.51 -21.94 -11.01
N SER A 560 -22.85 -22.00 -12.17
CA SER A 560 -23.33 -21.28 -13.36
C SER A 560 -24.62 -21.88 -13.94
N ASN A 561 -24.90 -23.16 -13.68
CA ASN A 561 -25.97 -23.93 -14.35
C ASN A 561 -27.21 -24.22 -13.47
N ARG A 562 -27.06 -24.33 -12.14
CA ARG A 562 -28.19 -24.57 -11.20
C ARG A 562 -28.66 -23.27 -10.54
N GLY A 563 -29.23 -22.36 -11.32
CA GLY A 563 -29.93 -21.17 -10.79
C GLY A 563 -29.08 -20.22 -9.93
N ASN A 564 -27.74 -20.26 -10.07
CA ASN A 564 -26.79 -19.49 -9.27
C ASN A 564 -26.74 -19.87 -7.78
N ASN A 565 -27.11 -21.11 -7.43
CA ASN A 565 -27.00 -21.63 -6.06
C ASN A 565 -25.52 -21.67 -5.60
N ALA A 566 -25.28 -21.28 -4.34
CA ALA A 566 -23.96 -21.34 -3.72
C ALA A 566 -23.55 -22.78 -3.45
N TYR A 567 -22.39 -23.17 -3.96
CA TYR A 567 -21.78 -24.45 -3.70
C TYR A 567 -21.07 -24.50 -2.34
N GLY A 568 -20.49 -23.39 -1.92
CA GLY A 568 -19.79 -23.25 -0.66
C GLY A 568 -18.95 -21.98 -0.60
N LEU A 569 -18.19 -21.85 0.48
CA LEU A 569 -17.38 -20.69 0.81
C LEU A 569 -15.93 -21.11 1.04
N VAL A 570 -14.98 -20.37 0.47
CA VAL A 570 -13.55 -20.50 0.81
C VAL A 570 -13.13 -19.28 1.60
N LEU A 571 -12.68 -19.48 2.82
CA LEU A 571 -12.16 -18.41 3.68
C LEU A 571 -10.71 -18.10 3.30
N LEU A 572 -10.35 -16.83 3.24
CA LEU A 572 -9.01 -16.38 2.85
C LEU A 572 -8.32 -15.69 4.02
N SER A 573 -7.13 -16.16 4.35
CA SER A 573 -6.29 -15.55 5.38
C SER A 573 -5.49 -14.38 4.81
N LYS A 574 -5.23 -13.37 5.64
CA LYS A 574 -4.18 -12.40 5.36
C LYS A 574 -2.82 -13.05 5.63
N ASN A 575 -1.82 -12.69 4.82
CA ASN A 575 -0.48 -13.21 5.00
C ASN A 575 0.15 -12.63 6.29
N PRO A 576 0.51 -13.48 7.28
CA PRO A 576 1.02 -13.02 8.58
C PRO A 576 2.43 -12.40 8.51
N ASP A 577 3.20 -12.68 7.46
CA ASP A 577 4.49 -12.03 7.20
C ASP A 577 4.33 -10.61 6.65
N VAL A 578 3.10 -10.21 6.37
CA VAL A 578 2.73 -8.88 5.90
C VAL A 578 2.08 -8.06 7.00
N GLU A 579 1.14 -8.66 7.73
CA GLU A 579 0.32 -7.95 8.70
C GLU A 579 1.16 -7.40 9.87
N GLY A 580 1.06 -6.08 10.12
CA GLY A 580 1.78 -5.39 11.20
C GLY A 580 3.30 -5.22 11.00
N LYS A 581 3.88 -5.76 9.92
CA LYS A 581 5.34 -5.66 9.66
C LYS A 581 5.68 -4.29 9.06
N GLN A 582 6.71 -3.66 9.61
CA GLN A 582 7.19 -2.33 9.21
C GLN A 582 8.07 -2.38 7.97
N PHE A 583 8.06 -1.30 7.18
CA PHE A 583 9.02 -1.10 6.09
C PHE A 583 10.35 -0.53 6.60
N THR A 584 11.50 -1.11 6.22
CA THR A 584 12.80 -0.78 6.85
C THR A 584 13.95 -0.45 5.89
N ASN A 585 13.85 -0.76 4.59
CA ASN A 585 14.97 -0.67 3.64
C ASN A 585 14.80 0.39 2.54
N LYS A 586 15.90 0.84 1.92
CA LYS A 586 15.91 1.62 0.67
C LYS A 586 16.30 0.74 -0.52
N CYS A 587 15.65 0.93 -1.65
CA CYS A 587 16.03 0.36 -2.94
C CYS A 587 16.07 1.45 -4.02
N ILE A 588 17.13 1.45 -4.81
CA ILE A 588 17.20 2.16 -6.08
C ILE A 588 16.91 1.15 -7.19
N VAL A 589 15.94 1.46 -8.04
CA VAL A 589 15.52 0.65 -9.18
C VAL A 589 16.05 1.29 -10.46
N GLY A 590 16.93 0.58 -11.16
CA GLY A 590 17.44 0.99 -12.47
C GLY A 590 16.65 0.30 -13.56
N VAL A 591 15.95 1.06 -14.40
CA VAL A 591 15.15 0.51 -15.50
C VAL A 591 15.79 0.91 -16.81
N ASP A 592 16.28 -0.08 -17.54
CA ASP A 592 16.63 0.08 -18.95
C ASP A 592 15.41 -0.28 -19.78
N LEU A 593 14.74 0.74 -20.33
CA LEU A 593 13.68 0.48 -21.28
C LEU A 593 14.25 -0.21 -22.51
N GLY A 594 15.44 0.14 -23.01
CA GLY A 594 16.10 -0.49 -24.16
C GLY A 594 15.33 -0.41 -25.49
N THR A 595 15.95 -0.80 -26.61
CA THR A 595 15.27 -0.80 -27.93
C THR A 595 14.18 -1.86 -28.05
N SER A 596 14.50 -3.14 -27.80
CA SER A 596 13.59 -4.29 -28.03
C SER A 596 13.27 -5.08 -26.76
N ASN A 597 14.14 -5.02 -25.76
CA ASN A 597 14.00 -5.69 -24.47
C ASN A 597 14.01 -4.64 -23.38
N THR A 598 13.43 -4.98 -22.22
CA THR A 598 13.50 -4.19 -20.99
C THR A 598 14.34 -4.96 -19.98
N ASN A 599 15.27 -4.28 -19.31
CA ASN A 599 16.06 -4.82 -18.22
C ASN A 599 15.86 -3.99 -16.95
N ILE A 600 15.96 -4.63 -15.78
CA ILE A 600 15.80 -3.95 -14.51
C ILE A 600 16.86 -4.45 -13.54
N TYR A 601 17.41 -3.52 -12.77
CA TYR A 601 18.37 -3.75 -11.70
C TYR A 601 17.86 -3.16 -10.39
N ARG A 602 18.24 -3.78 -9.28
CA ARG A 602 18.11 -3.21 -7.94
C ARG A 602 19.46 -2.93 -7.35
N TYR A 603 19.52 -1.84 -6.60
CA TYR A 603 20.62 -1.56 -5.69
C TYR A 603 20.09 -1.42 -4.27
N THR A 604 20.52 -2.34 -3.42
CA THR A 604 20.13 -2.45 -2.02
C THR A 604 21.35 -2.89 -1.22
N ASN A 605 21.62 -2.26 -0.07
CA ASN A 605 22.73 -2.63 0.81
C ASN A 605 24.07 -2.79 0.06
N GLU A 606 24.42 -1.79 -0.74
CA GLU A 606 25.68 -1.73 -1.52
C GLU A 606 25.85 -2.83 -2.57
N ASN A 607 24.77 -3.51 -2.94
CA ASN A 607 24.79 -4.62 -3.88
C ASN A 607 23.83 -4.38 -5.05
N ALA A 608 24.38 -4.27 -6.25
CA ALA A 608 23.62 -4.19 -7.50
C ALA A 608 23.34 -5.58 -8.05
N LYS A 609 22.07 -5.90 -8.30
CA LYS A 609 21.67 -7.20 -8.88
C LYS A 609 20.62 -7.03 -9.95
N ARG A 610 20.71 -7.87 -10.98
CA ARG A 610 19.65 -8.02 -11.99
C ARG A 610 18.36 -8.48 -11.31
N TRP A 611 17.24 -7.90 -11.74
CA TRP A 611 15.93 -8.20 -11.20
C TRP A 611 15.38 -9.53 -11.73
N VAL A 612 14.65 -10.23 -10.86
CA VAL A 612 13.89 -11.45 -11.18
C VAL A 612 12.50 -11.28 -10.59
N PHE A 613 11.45 -11.44 -11.39
CA PHE A 613 10.09 -11.46 -10.89
C PHE A 613 9.73 -12.88 -10.46
N SER A 614 9.68 -13.13 -9.15
CA SER A 614 9.32 -14.45 -8.60
C SER A 614 7.81 -14.53 -8.36
N PHE A 615 7.03 -14.77 -9.41
CA PHE A 615 5.56 -14.76 -9.34
C PHE A 615 4.98 -15.70 -8.29
N SER A 616 5.66 -16.81 -7.98
CA SER A 616 5.33 -17.71 -6.87
C SER A 616 5.20 -17.03 -5.50
N LYS A 617 5.81 -15.85 -5.31
CA LYS A 617 5.72 -15.05 -4.08
C LYS A 617 4.55 -14.08 -4.03
N TYR A 618 3.96 -13.76 -5.19
CA TYR A 618 2.92 -12.74 -5.31
C TYR A 618 1.60 -13.32 -5.82
N VAL A 619 1.58 -14.54 -6.35
CA VAL A 619 0.37 -15.20 -6.85
C VAL A 619 0.04 -16.33 -5.90
N ARG A 620 -1.15 -16.27 -5.30
CA ARG A 620 -1.64 -17.31 -4.40
C ARG A 620 -2.69 -18.16 -5.12
N SER A 621 -2.47 -19.46 -5.13
CA SER A 621 -3.38 -20.46 -5.69
C SER A 621 -4.33 -20.93 -4.61
N ILE A 622 -5.64 -20.72 -4.81
CA ILE A 622 -6.67 -21.02 -3.80
C ILE A 622 -7.15 -22.47 -3.97
N LEU A 623 -7.41 -22.88 -5.21
CA LEU A 623 -7.87 -24.24 -5.53
C LEU A 623 -6.75 -25.08 -6.14
N ASN A 624 -6.73 -26.35 -5.77
CA ASN A 624 -5.75 -27.31 -6.26
C ASN A 624 -6.18 -27.87 -7.64
N SER A 625 -5.89 -27.10 -8.68
CA SER A 625 -6.31 -27.41 -10.06
C SER A 625 -5.39 -28.36 -10.83
N ASP A 626 -4.23 -28.72 -10.27
CA ASP A 626 -3.26 -29.66 -10.86
C ASP A 626 -2.98 -30.82 -9.89
N PRO A 627 -3.51 -32.03 -10.13
CA PRO A 627 -3.35 -33.18 -9.22
C PRO A 627 -1.89 -33.69 -9.14
N GLN A 628 -1.42 -34.06 -7.95
CA GLN A 628 -0.07 -34.64 -7.75
C GLN A 628 0.03 -36.07 -8.33
N SER A 629 -1.11 -36.74 -8.49
CA SER A 629 -1.26 -38.12 -8.98
C SER A 629 -0.82 -38.35 -10.43
N ALA A 630 -0.51 -37.31 -11.21
CA ALA A 630 -0.02 -37.42 -12.59
C ALA A 630 1.51 -37.66 -12.70
N GLY A 631 2.19 -37.93 -11.57
CA GLY A 631 3.60 -38.27 -11.49
C GLY A 631 3.93 -39.73 -11.88
N GLY A 632 3.52 -40.17 -13.07
CA GLY A 632 3.88 -41.47 -13.64
C GLY A 632 4.94 -41.35 -14.75
N ASN A 633 6.15 -41.86 -14.50
CA ASN A 633 7.29 -42.00 -15.42
C ASN A 633 7.93 -40.72 -15.99
N SER A 634 9.15 -40.47 -15.51
CA SER A 634 10.07 -39.36 -15.82
C SER A 634 10.59 -39.27 -17.27
N ASN A 635 9.95 -39.90 -18.27
CA ASN A 635 10.38 -39.88 -19.67
C ASN A 635 9.29 -39.52 -20.70
N GLN A 636 8.07 -39.14 -20.27
CA GLN A 636 7.10 -38.51 -21.18
C GLN A 636 7.21 -36.99 -21.08
N LYS A 637 7.14 -36.27 -22.22
CA LYS A 637 7.06 -34.80 -22.27
C LYS A 637 6.00 -34.36 -21.24
N LYS A 638 6.40 -33.75 -20.12
CA LYS A 638 5.47 -33.21 -19.11
C LYS A 638 4.46 -32.33 -19.85
N GLU A 639 3.23 -32.81 -19.95
CA GLU A 639 2.12 -31.98 -20.38
C GLU A 639 2.08 -30.77 -19.44
N LYS A 640 2.07 -29.54 -20.00
CA LYS A 640 2.07 -28.33 -19.18
C LYS A 640 0.82 -28.33 -18.30
N SER A 641 0.98 -27.96 -17.03
CA SER A 641 -0.13 -28.00 -16.07
C SER A 641 -1.28 -27.09 -16.54
N LYS A 642 -2.52 -27.48 -16.22
CA LYS A 642 -3.72 -26.72 -16.59
C LYS A 642 -3.64 -25.31 -16.02
N ARG A 643 -3.16 -25.17 -14.77
CA ARG A 643 -2.91 -23.88 -14.14
C ARG A 643 -1.95 -23.02 -14.95
N GLU A 644 -0.80 -23.54 -15.37
CA GLU A 644 0.19 -22.77 -16.12
C GLU A 644 -0.38 -22.30 -17.47
N LYS A 645 -1.10 -23.17 -18.17
CA LYS A 645 -1.74 -22.86 -19.46
C LYS A 645 -2.72 -21.69 -19.32
N ILE A 646 -3.65 -21.76 -18.37
CA ILE A 646 -4.69 -20.73 -18.15
C ILE A 646 -4.09 -19.42 -17.64
N THR A 647 -3.24 -19.48 -16.61
CA THR A 647 -2.64 -18.27 -16.01
C THR A 647 -1.77 -17.51 -17.00
N ARG A 648 -0.98 -18.19 -17.82
CA ARG A 648 -0.16 -17.53 -18.85
C ARG A 648 -1.02 -16.89 -19.95
N ALA A 649 -2.12 -17.54 -20.34
CA ALA A 649 -3.03 -17.03 -21.35
C ALA A 649 -3.78 -15.77 -20.88
N PHE A 650 -4.35 -15.80 -19.67
CA PHE A 650 -5.30 -14.79 -19.20
C PHE A 650 -4.79 -13.88 -18.07
N PHE A 651 -3.72 -14.25 -17.37
CA PHE A 651 -3.33 -13.60 -16.11
C PHE A 651 -1.82 -13.37 -16.03
N VAL A 652 -1.20 -13.62 -14.89
CA VAL A 652 0.26 -13.54 -14.72
C VAL A 652 0.90 -14.92 -14.79
N PRO A 653 2.20 -15.03 -15.16
CA PRO A 653 2.92 -16.31 -15.11
C PRO A 653 2.99 -16.88 -13.69
N THR A 654 3.27 -18.17 -13.59
CA THR A 654 3.51 -18.87 -12.31
C THR A 654 5.00 -19.07 -12.03
N GLU A 655 5.83 -19.01 -13.06
CA GLU A 655 7.28 -19.23 -13.00
C GLU A 655 8.06 -17.93 -12.82
N ASP A 656 9.26 -18.03 -12.28
CA ASP A 656 10.21 -16.93 -12.17
C ASP A 656 10.59 -16.37 -13.56
N GLN A 657 10.48 -15.05 -13.70
CA GLN A 657 10.81 -14.36 -14.95
C GLN A 657 12.14 -13.62 -14.80
N HIS A 658 13.16 -14.13 -15.49
CA HIS A 658 14.49 -13.53 -15.54
C HIS A 658 14.56 -12.44 -16.61
N LEU A 659 15.04 -11.27 -16.21
CA LEU A 659 15.34 -10.16 -17.11
C LEU A 659 16.72 -10.37 -17.79
N PRO A 660 16.99 -9.70 -18.93
CA PRO A 660 16.07 -8.84 -19.69
C PRO A 660 14.96 -9.63 -20.39
N ILE A 661 13.75 -9.06 -20.49
CA ILE A 661 12.60 -9.66 -21.19
C ILE A 661 12.27 -8.89 -22.47
N PRO A 662 11.73 -9.55 -23.52
CA PRO A 662 11.15 -8.84 -24.65
C PRO A 662 10.06 -7.88 -24.19
N THR A 663 10.02 -6.68 -24.77
CA THR A 663 8.99 -5.69 -24.44
C THR A 663 7.70 -6.00 -25.20
N LEU A 664 6.88 -6.87 -24.61
CA LEU A 664 5.63 -7.33 -25.19
C LEU A 664 4.46 -6.92 -24.31
N LEU A 665 3.37 -6.49 -24.95
CA LEU A 665 2.15 -6.07 -24.28
C LEU A 665 0.97 -6.92 -24.76
N ARG A 666 0.30 -7.60 -23.84
CA ARG A 666 -0.98 -8.26 -24.10
C ARG A 666 -2.08 -7.21 -24.02
N ILE A 667 -2.94 -7.14 -25.04
CA ILE A 667 -4.16 -6.32 -25.03
C ILE A 667 -5.32 -7.22 -25.47
N PHE A 668 -6.20 -7.60 -24.54
CA PHE A 668 -7.29 -8.55 -24.83
C PHE A 668 -8.27 -8.03 -25.88
N LYS A 669 -8.55 -6.73 -25.84
CA LYS A 669 -9.40 -6.05 -26.82
C LYS A 669 -8.68 -4.83 -27.38
N ALA A 670 -8.37 -4.88 -28.67
CA ALA A 670 -7.66 -3.81 -29.37
C ALA A 670 -8.26 -2.43 -29.09
N GLY A 671 -7.41 -1.45 -28.77
CA GLY A 671 -7.79 -0.08 -28.44
C GLY A 671 -8.30 0.15 -27.01
N ILE A 672 -8.44 -0.90 -26.18
CA ILE A 672 -8.85 -0.77 -24.77
C ILE A 672 -7.66 -1.10 -23.87
N THR A 673 -7.13 -0.09 -23.17
CA THR A 673 -5.94 -0.22 -22.30
C THR A 673 -6.14 0.43 -20.92
N LYS A 674 -7.39 0.59 -20.49
CA LYS A 674 -7.75 1.33 -19.27
C LYS A 674 -7.26 0.62 -18.00
N ASP A 675 -7.60 -0.66 -17.87
CA ASP A 675 -7.41 -1.42 -16.65
C ASP A 675 -6.26 -2.44 -16.77
N ILE A 676 -5.33 -2.39 -15.82
CA ILE A 676 -4.25 -3.37 -15.67
C ILE A 676 -4.88 -4.74 -15.39
N LEU A 677 -4.32 -5.80 -16.00
CA LEU A 677 -4.76 -7.21 -15.99
C LEU A 677 -6.12 -7.50 -16.62
N LEU A 678 -7.11 -6.60 -16.48
CA LEU A 678 -8.43 -6.75 -17.09
C LEU A 678 -8.40 -6.49 -18.60
N ASP A 679 -7.68 -5.46 -19.04
CA ASP A 679 -7.60 -5.07 -20.46
C ASP A 679 -6.21 -5.31 -21.05
N GLN A 680 -5.18 -4.96 -20.29
CA GLN A 680 -3.79 -5.04 -20.75
C GLN A 680 -2.84 -5.50 -19.64
N PHE A 681 -1.77 -6.19 -20.03
CA PHE A 681 -0.65 -6.50 -19.14
C PHE A 681 0.64 -6.81 -19.91
N ILE A 682 1.79 -6.74 -19.24
CA ILE A 682 3.05 -7.23 -19.82
C ILE A 682 2.91 -8.72 -20.15
N TYR A 683 3.36 -9.11 -21.34
CA TYR A 683 3.35 -10.51 -21.77
C TYR A 683 4.73 -11.14 -21.61
N PHE A 684 4.76 -12.32 -20.97
CA PHE A 684 5.99 -13.09 -20.74
C PHE A 684 6.00 -14.33 -21.62
N PRO A 685 6.72 -14.31 -22.76
CA PRO A 685 6.71 -15.41 -23.71
C PRO A 685 7.46 -16.63 -23.14
N ASN A 686 6.92 -17.83 -23.37
CA ASN A 686 7.61 -19.12 -23.16
C ASN A 686 7.87 -19.87 -24.48
N GLU A 687 7.26 -19.41 -25.57
CA GLU A 687 7.34 -19.98 -26.91
C GLU A 687 7.68 -18.87 -27.92
N PRO A 688 8.33 -19.24 -29.05
CA PRO A 688 8.72 -18.26 -30.06
C PRO A 688 7.51 -17.68 -30.80
N GLN A 689 6.37 -18.38 -30.83
CA GLN A 689 5.13 -17.87 -31.40
C GLN A 689 4.36 -17.09 -30.34
N TYR A 690 3.85 -15.92 -30.72
CA TYR A 690 3.04 -15.07 -29.85
C TYR A 690 1.57 -15.11 -30.30
N PRO A 691 0.62 -15.07 -29.37
CA PRO A 691 -0.79 -14.88 -29.71
C PRO A 691 -1.05 -13.56 -30.45
N ASN A 692 -2.08 -13.52 -31.31
CA ASN A 692 -2.42 -12.34 -32.13
C ASN A 692 -2.80 -11.08 -31.32
N TYR A 693 -3.16 -11.24 -30.05
CA TYR A 693 -3.49 -10.15 -29.13
C TYR A 693 -2.27 -9.64 -28.34
N VAL A 694 -1.06 -10.11 -28.68
CA VAL A 694 0.21 -9.63 -28.12
C VAL A 694 0.88 -8.69 -29.12
N PHE A 695 1.16 -7.49 -28.65
CA PHE A 695 1.74 -6.41 -29.44
C PHE A 695 3.24 -6.31 -29.16
N THR A 696 4.00 -6.15 -30.23
CA THR A 696 5.44 -5.92 -30.22
C THR A 696 5.74 -4.45 -30.48
N ASP A 697 6.98 -4.02 -30.26
CA ASP A 697 7.46 -2.67 -30.64
C ASP A 697 6.69 -1.50 -30.01
N VAL A 698 6.02 -1.75 -28.88
CA VAL A 698 5.16 -0.79 -28.17
C VAL A 698 5.88 0.50 -27.75
N LYS A 699 7.21 0.51 -27.74
CA LYS A 699 8.04 1.67 -27.42
C LYS A 699 8.20 2.63 -28.59
N TRP A 700 8.27 2.14 -29.83
CA TRP A 700 8.64 2.95 -31.00
C TRP A 700 7.43 3.42 -31.80
N HIS A 701 6.26 2.87 -31.51
CA HIS A 701 5.00 3.31 -32.09
C HIS A 701 4.75 4.82 -31.84
N GLU A 702 4.14 5.50 -32.82
CA GLU A 702 3.78 6.92 -32.72
C GLU A 702 2.71 7.14 -31.63
N ASP A 703 1.69 6.27 -31.61
CA ASP A 703 0.76 6.19 -30.48
C ASP A 703 1.47 5.69 -29.21
N THR A 704 1.46 6.54 -28.18
CA THR A 704 2.11 6.29 -26.90
C THR A 704 1.27 5.47 -25.93
N ALA A 705 0.01 5.15 -26.25
CA ALA A 705 -0.89 4.42 -25.36
C ALA A 705 -0.31 3.05 -24.96
N GLY A 706 0.26 2.30 -25.91
CA GLY A 706 0.91 1.01 -25.64
C GLY A 706 2.15 1.16 -24.75
N MET A 707 2.98 2.17 -24.99
CA MET A 707 4.15 2.49 -24.16
C MET A 707 3.75 2.82 -22.72
N ILE A 708 2.73 3.66 -22.55
CA ILE A 708 2.21 4.05 -21.22
C ILE A 708 1.67 2.80 -20.50
N ALA A 709 0.90 1.96 -21.17
CA ALA A 709 0.38 0.71 -20.63
C ALA A 709 1.51 -0.24 -20.17
N PHE A 710 2.56 -0.38 -20.96
CA PHE A 710 3.74 -1.18 -20.62
C PHE A 710 4.49 -0.62 -19.40
N ILE A 711 4.74 0.70 -19.37
CA ILE A 711 5.42 1.38 -18.23
C ILE A 711 4.59 1.18 -16.96
N ARG A 712 3.27 1.40 -17.02
CA ARG A 712 2.37 1.28 -15.87
C ARG A 712 2.33 -0.14 -15.31
N SER A 713 2.31 -1.15 -16.20
CA SER A 713 2.41 -2.57 -15.81
C SER A 713 3.80 -2.92 -15.23
N THR A 714 4.88 -2.28 -15.71
CA THR A 714 6.24 -2.48 -15.20
C THR A 714 6.37 -1.92 -13.78
N ILE A 715 5.94 -0.67 -13.57
CA ILE A 715 5.92 -0.02 -12.25
C ILE A 715 5.12 -0.86 -11.26
N PHE A 716 3.94 -1.32 -11.69
CA PHE A 716 3.06 -2.15 -10.87
C PHE A 716 3.75 -3.43 -10.39
N LEU A 717 4.41 -4.19 -11.27
CA LEU A 717 5.15 -5.40 -10.89
C LEU A 717 6.33 -5.11 -9.96
N VAL A 718 7.11 -4.06 -10.26
CA VAL A 718 8.27 -3.69 -9.44
C VAL A 718 7.85 -3.26 -8.03
N ILE A 719 6.79 -2.43 -7.92
CA ILE A 719 6.29 -1.97 -6.63
C ILE A 719 5.70 -3.14 -5.83
N ILE A 720 4.97 -4.07 -6.46
CA ILE A 720 4.49 -5.29 -5.78
C ILE A 720 5.65 -6.06 -5.15
N ASP A 721 6.72 -6.33 -5.92
CA ASP A 721 7.89 -7.05 -5.39
C ASP A 721 8.54 -6.28 -4.24
N LEU A 722 8.76 -4.98 -4.39
CA LEU A 722 9.39 -4.16 -3.34
C LEU A 722 8.59 -4.11 -2.04
N LEU A 723 7.27 -3.96 -2.15
CA LEU A 723 6.38 -3.92 -0.98
C LEU A 723 6.27 -5.29 -0.32
N GLN A 724 6.23 -6.38 -1.09
CA GLN A 724 6.25 -7.76 -0.56
C GLN A 724 7.54 -8.02 0.23
N ASN A 725 8.67 -7.47 -0.21
CA ASN A 725 9.97 -7.54 0.49
C ASN A 725 10.18 -6.43 1.54
N ARG A 726 9.13 -5.69 1.93
CA ARG A 726 9.16 -4.66 2.98
C ARG A 726 10.17 -3.52 2.75
N VAL A 727 10.36 -3.11 1.49
CA VAL A 727 11.15 -1.92 1.15
C VAL A 727 10.36 -0.64 1.42
N GLY A 728 10.92 0.27 2.22
CA GLY A 728 10.26 1.50 2.66
C GLY A 728 10.63 2.76 1.88
N LYS A 729 11.76 2.79 1.18
CA LYS A 729 12.13 3.90 0.29
C LYS A 729 12.47 3.40 -1.10
N ILE A 730 11.75 3.86 -2.11
CA ILE A 730 11.85 3.44 -3.50
C ILE A 730 12.22 4.63 -4.37
N GLU A 731 13.31 4.48 -5.11
CA GLU A 731 13.82 5.49 -6.05
C GLU A 731 13.93 4.87 -7.44
N PHE A 732 13.26 5.44 -8.44
CA PHE A 732 13.37 4.98 -9.83
C PHE A 732 14.40 5.82 -10.58
N ARG A 733 15.29 5.14 -11.31
CA ARG A 733 16.23 5.74 -12.25
C ARG A 733 16.09 5.01 -13.58
N CYS A 734 15.90 5.76 -14.65
CA CYS A 734 15.58 5.19 -15.96
C CYS A 734 16.62 5.58 -17.01
N THR A 735 17.00 4.66 -17.88
CA THR A 735 17.75 4.97 -19.11
C THR A 735 16.81 5.03 -20.31
N TYR A 736 17.24 5.75 -21.35
CA TYR A 736 16.57 5.76 -22.64
C TYR A 736 17.58 5.75 -23.81
N PRO A 737 17.19 5.23 -24.99
CA PRO A 737 18.03 5.23 -26.18
C PRO A 737 18.35 6.66 -26.65
N LYS A 738 19.60 6.91 -27.03
CA LYS A 738 20.01 8.21 -27.59
C LYS A 738 19.31 8.55 -28.91
N SER A 739 18.86 7.54 -29.65
CA SER A 739 18.15 7.71 -30.92
C SER A 739 16.69 8.16 -30.78
N TYR A 740 16.18 8.35 -29.55
CA TYR A 740 14.89 8.98 -29.34
C TYR A 740 14.93 10.47 -29.71
N SER A 741 13.89 10.95 -30.39
CA SER A 741 13.68 12.39 -30.56
C SER A 741 13.36 13.04 -29.21
N ASP A 742 13.58 14.36 -29.11
CA ASP A 742 13.27 15.12 -27.90
C ASP A 742 11.79 14.97 -27.48
N ASP A 743 10.88 14.91 -28.46
CA ASP A 743 9.46 14.63 -28.22
C ASP A 743 9.24 13.25 -27.59
N LYS A 744 9.94 12.22 -28.09
CA LYS A 744 9.84 10.87 -27.54
C LYS A 744 10.42 10.79 -26.13
N VAL A 745 11.56 11.46 -25.88
CA VAL A 745 12.15 11.58 -24.54
C VAL A 745 11.17 12.25 -23.58
N ARG A 746 10.56 13.37 -23.97
CA ARG A 746 9.53 14.06 -23.17
C ARG A 746 8.32 13.17 -22.90
N ALA A 747 7.84 12.43 -23.90
CA ALA A 747 6.72 11.51 -23.76
C ALA A 747 7.04 10.36 -22.77
N VAL A 748 8.24 9.77 -22.84
CA VAL A 748 8.67 8.72 -21.90
C VAL A 748 8.79 9.26 -20.48
N LYS A 749 9.47 10.40 -20.29
CA LYS A 749 9.62 11.04 -18.97
C LYS A 749 8.25 11.32 -18.35
N ARG A 750 7.35 11.92 -19.13
CA ARG A 750 5.97 12.20 -18.72
C ARG A 750 5.20 10.92 -18.37
N ALA A 751 5.31 9.87 -19.19
CA ALA A 751 4.63 8.61 -18.95
C ALA A 751 5.04 7.96 -17.62
N TRP A 752 6.34 7.99 -17.27
CA TRP A 752 6.85 7.51 -16.00
C TRP A 752 6.35 8.34 -14.81
N THR A 753 6.52 9.66 -14.87
CA THR A 753 6.09 10.57 -13.80
C THR A 753 4.58 10.44 -13.54
N GLU A 754 3.76 10.54 -14.60
CA GLU A 754 2.31 10.41 -14.45
C GLU A 754 1.91 9.02 -13.94
N SER A 755 2.60 7.95 -14.34
CA SER A 755 2.28 6.59 -13.87
C SER A 755 2.59 6.42 -12.38
N LEU A 756 3.67 7.01 -11.87
CA LEU A 756 4.05 6.99 -10.46
C LEU A 756 3.10 7.86 -9.61
N GLU A 757 2.77 9.08 -10.07
CA GLU A 757 1.80 9.96 -9.40
C GLU A 757 0.39 9.34 -9.39
N LYS A 758 -0.02 8.71 -10.50
CA LYS A 758 -1.30 8.00 -10.59
C LYS A 758 -1.33 6.71 -9.78
N PHE A 759 -0.20 6.21 -9.30
CA PHE A 759 -0.13 4.99 -8.50
C PHE A 759 -0.68 5.18 -7.07
N VAL A 760 -0.55 6.39 -6.52
CA VAL A 760 -0.93 6.71 -5.14
C VAL A 760 -2.23 7.51 -5.11
N HIS A 761 -3.20 7.07 -4.32
CA HIS A 761 -4.42 7.81 -4.02
C HIS A 761 -4.26 8.51 -2.67
N VAL A 762 -4.36 9.84 -2.70
CA VAL A 762 -4.40 10.66 -1.49
C VAL A 762 -5.87 10.98 -1.22
N ALA A 763 -6.43 10.33 -0.20
CA ALA A 763 -7.84 10.44 0.16
C ALA A 763 -8.07 11.58 1.16
N ASP A 764 -9.07 12.41 0.90
CA ASP A 764 -9.53 13.43 1.85
C ASP A 764 -10.40 12.82 2.97
N GLU A 765 -10.66 13.57 4.05
CA GLU A 765 -11.45 13.05 5.17
C GLU A 765 -12.86 12.64 4.73
N GLY A 766 -13.20 11.37 4.96
CA GLY A 766 -14.50 10.80 4.58
C GLY A 766 -14.59 10.29 3.14
N GLU A 767 -13.55 10.45 2.31
CA GLU A 767 -13.47 9.81 0.99
C GLU A 767 -13.26 8.30 1.17
N LYS A 768 -14.04 7.50 0.43
CA LYS A 768 -14.03 6.03 0.56
C LYS A 768 -13.89 5.29 -0.77
N ASN A 769 -13.89 6.00 -1.91
CA ASN A 769 -13.78 5.40 -3.24
C ASN A 769 -12.36 5.53 -3.77
N VAL A 770 -11.83 4.47 -4.38
CA VAL A 770 -10.52 4.50 -5.03
C VAL A 770 -10.70 4.66 -6.54
N PRO A 771 -10.16 5.74 -7.17
CA PRO A 771 -10.20 5.89 -8.62
C PRO A 771 -9.46 4.78 -9.37
N ASP A 772 -9.88 4.54 -10.62
CA ASP A 772 -9.20 3.57 -11.50
C ASP A 772 -7.71 3.91 -11.64
N GLY A 773 -6.86 2.88 -11.53
CA GLY A 773 -5.41 2.98 -11.69
C GLY A 773 -4.60 3.43 -10.49
N LYS A 774 -5.24 3.60 -9.33
CA LYS A 774 -4.60 3.88 -8.05
C LYS A 774 -4.47 2.60 -7.22
N PHE A 775 -3.29 2.32 -6.66
CA PHE A 775 -2.96 1.06 -6.00
C PHE A 775 -2.54 1.21 -4.53
N ILE A 776 -2.09 2.39 -4.12
CA ILE A 776 -1.71 2.68 -2.73
C ILE A 776 -2.64 3.75 -2.15
N TRP A 777 -3.18 3.48 -0.96
CA TRP A 777 -3.99 4.42 -0.18
C TRP A 777 -3.12 5.24 0.76
N GLY A 778 -3.25 6.56 0.71
CA GLY A 778 -2.70 7.50 1.69
C GLY A 778 -3.80 8.42 2.20
N GLU A 779 -4.01 8.46 3.53
CA GLU A 779 -4.88 9.48 4.13
C GLU A 779 -4.19 10.84 4.05
N ARG A 780 -4.89 11.91 3.67
CA ARG A 780 -4.32 13.27 3.54
C ARG A 780 -3.48 13.70 4.75
N ARG A 781 -3.97 13.43 5.97
CA ARG A 781 -3.28 13.74 7.25
C ARG A 781 -2.00 12.93 7.51
N ARG A 782 -1.77 11.86 6.74
CA ARG A 782 -0.62 10.93 6.82
C ARG A 782 0.17 10.89 5.51
N PHE A 783 -0.09 11.87 4.65
CA PHE A 783 0.55 12.05 3.37
C PHE A 783 1.35 13.35 3.40
N ASP A 784 2.55 13.30 2.83
CA ASP A 784 3.39 14.46 2.63
C ASP A 784 4.10 14.35 1.27
N GLU A 785 4.34 15.48 0.62
CA GLU A 785 5.06 15.57 -0.65
C GLU A 785 6.25 16.51 -0.47
N TYR A 786 7.45 15.99 -0.74
CA TYR A 786 8.70 16.76 -0.61
C TYR A 786 9.67 16.40 -1.73
N GLU A 787 10.18 17.39 -2.45
CA GLU A 787 11.20 17.23 -3.52
C GLU A 787 10.90 16.11 -4.53
N GLY A 788 9.62 15.92 -4.91
CA GLY A 788 9.23 14.85 -5.85
C GLY A 788 9.21 13.45 -5.22
N TYR A 789 9.03 13.36 -3.91
CA TYR A 789 8.74 12.13 -3.18
C TYR A 789 7.38 12.20 -2.52
N TYR A 790 6.64 11.09 -2.58
CA TYR A 790 5.43 10.87 -1.80
C TYR A 790 5.78 10.07 -0.54
N ASN A 791 5.51 10.67 0.61
CA ASN A 791 5.67 10.10 1.94
C ASN A 791 4.30 9.63 2.46
N ILE A 792 4.08 8.32 2.55
CA ILE A 792 2.80 7.72 2.91
C ILE A 792 2.97 6.95 4.21
N THR A 793 2.28 7.39 5.28
CA THR A 793 2.28 6.68 6.56
C THR A 793 1.03 5.81 6.66
N THR A 794 1.20 4.49 6.52
CA THR A 794 0.12 3.50 6.62
C THR A 794 -0.36 3.36 8.08
N LYS A 795 -1.51 2.71 8.32
CA LYS A 795 -2.00 2.48 9.69
C LYS A 795 -1.19 1.44 10.44
N ASN A 796 -0.88 0.33 9.77
CA ASN A 796 -0.33 -0.86 10.42
C ASN A 796 1.09 -1.22 10.00
N ASN A 797 1.59 -0.68 8.88
CA ASN A 797 2.84 -1.13 8.24
C ASN A 797 3.96 -0.08 8.20
N GLY A 798 3.76 1.10 8.81
CA GLY A 798 4.76 2.17 8.83
C GLY A 798 4.78 3.03 7.57
N LYS A 799 5.96 3.55 7.22
CA LYS A 799 6.14 4.58 6.17
C LYS A 799 6.64 3.99 4.85
N ILE A 800 5.99 4.39 3.76
CA ILE A 800 6.40 4.12 2.38
C ILE A 800 6.79 5.46 1.74
N ILE A 801 7.97 5.53 1.13
CA ILE A 801 8.51 6.71 0.45
C ILE A 801 8.76 6.33 -1.00
N ILE A 802 8.06 6.97 -1.93
CA ILE A 802 8.18 6.68 -3.36
C ILE A 802 8.56 7.96 -4.08
N ASN A 803 9.66 7.91 -4.83
CA ASN A 803 10.01 8.93 -5.82
C ASN A 803 8.95 8.96 -6.93
N THR A 804 8.34 10.12 -7.18
CA THR A 804 7.39 10.34 -8.28
C THR A 804 8.04 10.98 -9.50
N LYS A 805 9.25 11.55 -9.35
CA LYS A 805 10.02 12.18 -10.43
C LYS A 805 11.32 11.41 -10.69
N PRO A 806 11.29 10.32 -11.48
CA PRO A 806 12.47 9.50 -11.73
C PRO A 806 13.59 10.31 -12.40
N SER A 807 14.84 9.94 -12.12
CA SER A 807 16.00 10.51 -12.80
C SER A 807 16.22 9.80 -14.14
N PHE A 808 16.67 10.53 -15.16
CA PHE A 808 16.91 9.98 -16.48
C PHE A 808 18.30 10.31 -17.01
N THR A 809 18.92 9.34 -17.68
CA THR A 809 20.16 9.53 -18.46
C THR A 809 20.15 8.66 -19.72
N THR A 810 21.10 8.84 -20.61
CA THR A 810 21.24 7.98 -21.79
C THR A 810 21.89 6.65 -21.43
N GLU A 811 21.56 5.58 -22.18
CA GLU A 811 22.12 4.23 -21.99
C GLU A 811 23.66 4.24 -21.96
N GLY A 812 24.30 5.00 -22.86
CA GLY A 812 25.77 5.07 -22.94
C GLY A 812 26.47 5.67 -21.71
N ILE A 813 25.87 6.68 -21.06
CA ILE A 813 26.44 7.26 -19.81
C ILE A 813 26.36 6.24 -18.68
N ALA A 814 25.19 5.60 -18.53
CA ALA A 814 25.00 4.58 -17.50
C ALA A 814 25.92 3.37 -17.72
N ALA A 815 26.07 2.90 -18.96
CA ALA A 815 26.96 1.78 -19.28
C ALA A 815 28.43 2.04 -18.89
N GLY A 816 28.93 3.27 -19.05
CA GLY A 816 30.29 3.61 -18.60
C GLY A 816 30.46 3.53 -17.08
N GLU A 817 29.43 3.92 -16.32
CA GLU A 817 29.42 3.78 -14.86
C GLU A 817 29.42 2.32 -14.43
N TYR A 818 28.69 1.46 -15.14
CA TYR A 818 28.67 0.01 -14.90
C TYR A 818 30.07 -0.61 -14.96
N PHE A 819 30.82 -0.34 -16.02
CA PHE A 819 32.15 -0.92 -16.20
C PHE A 819 33.17 -0.40 -15.19
N SER A 820 32.90 0.73 -14.54
CA SER A 820 33.83 1.38 -13.60
C SER A 820 33.55 1.09 -12.12
N SER A 821 32.37 0.58 -11.78
CA SER A 821 31.92 0.47 -10.40
C SER A 821 32.30 -0.87 -9.76
N ASP A 822 32.90 -0.80 -8.57
CA ASP A 822 33.22 -1.98 -7.75
C ASP A 822 31.97 -2.63 -7.13
N HIS A 823 30.83 -1.92 -7.09
CA HIS A 823 29.56 -2.45 -6.56
C HIS A 823 28.85 -3.44 -7.50
N ILE A 824 29.35 -3.56 -8.74
CA ILE A 824 28.78 -4.41 -9.79
C ILE A 824 29.75 -5.54 -10.14
N ASN A 825 31.03 -5.23 -10.33
CA ASN A 825 32.05 -6.15 -10.84
C ASN A 825 32.65 -7.02 -9.71
N ASN A 826 31.89 -8.02 -9.25
CA ASN A 826 32.35 -9.01 -8.26
C ASN A 826 32.97 -10.28 -8.88
N ASP A 827 33.16 -10.32 -10.20
CA ASP A 827 33.51 -11.52 -10.97
C ASP A 827 34.99 -11.60 -11.39
N GLY A 828 35.82 -10.68 -10.89
CA GLY A 828 37.26 -10.65 -11.18
C GLY A 828 37.62 -10.04 -12.55
N THR A 829 36.66 -9.45 -13.26
CA THR A 829 36.97 -8.60 -14.42
C THR A 829 37.55 -7.26 -13.93
N SER A 830 38.62 -6.77 -14.58
CA SER A 830 39.21 -5.50 -14.17
C SER A 830 38.28 -4.34 -14.58
N PRO A 831 37.96 -3.40 -13.67
CA PRO A 831 37.11 -2.25 -13.98
C PRO A 831 37.73 -1.37 -15.08
N ALA A 832 36.88 -0.66 -15.81
CA ALA A 832 37.28 0.35 -16.78
C ALA A 832 38.01 1.49 -16.07
N ASN A 833 39.25 1.77 -16.49
CA ASN A 833 40.04 2.88 -15.96
C ASN A 833 39.58 4.20 -16.58
N LYS A 834 38.51 4.80 -16.02
CA LYS A 834 37.94 6.07 -16.50
C LYS A 834 38.93 7.24 -16.40
N GLU A 835 39.96 7.13 -15.57
CA GLU A 835 40.96 8.18 -15.36
C GLU A 835 42.02 8.17 -16.46
N ASP A 836 42.69 7.04 -16.70
CA ASP A 836 43.78 6.95 -17.67
C ASP A 836 43.32 6.74 -19.12
N GLY A 837 42.10 6.25 -19.33
CA GLY A 837 41.57 5.96 -20.66
C GLY A 837 40.82 4.64 -20.74
N ALA A 838 39.53 4.69 -21.08
CA ALA A 838 38.72 3.51 -21.35
C ALA A 838 37.81 3.73 -22.56
N LEU A 839 37.65 2.69 -23.39
CA LEU A 839 36.68 2.70 -24.50
C LEU A 839 35.57 1.70 -24.20
N CYS A 840 34.32 2.18 -24.16
CA CYS A 840 33.13 1.32 -24.08
C CYS A 840 32.42 1.30 -25.43
N VAL A 841 31.98 0.11 -25.84
CA VAL A 841 31.29 -0.17 -27.11
C VAL A 841 30.01 -0.95 -26.79
N ASP A 842 28.85 -0.28 -26.79
CA ASP A 842 27.55 -0.92 -26.57
C ASP A 842 26.93 -1.31 -27.92
N VAL A 843 26.92 -2.60 -28.22
CA VAL A 843 26.38 -3.14 -29.48
C VAL A 843 24.91 -3.55 -29.28
N GLY A 844 24.02 -2.65 -29.67
CA GLY A 844 22.58 -2.83 -29.62
C GLY A 844 22.01 -3.62 -30.81
N GLY A 845 20.68 -3.59 -30.93
CA GLY A 845 19.99 -4.16 -32.10
C GLY A 845 20.11 -3.27 -33.33
N GLY A 846 19.89 -1.96 -33.18
CA GLY A 846 19.88 -1.00 -34.30
C GLY A 846 21.13 -0.12 -34.41
N THR A 847 21.81 0.14 -33.29
CA THR A 847 22.98 1.03 -33.21
C THR A 847 24.09 0.40 -32.38
N THR A 848 25.31 0.84 -32.64
CA THR A 848 26.47 0.64 -31.76
C THR A 848 26.92 1.98 -31.23
N ASP A 849 26.89 2.14 -29.91
CA ASP A 849 27.27 3.37 -29.22
C ASP A 849 28.70 3.24 -28.66
N TYR A 850 29.51 4.27 -28.87
CA TYR A 850 30.89 4.37 -28.39
C TYR A 850 30.99 5.47 -27.35
N SER A 851 31.66 5.20 -26.24
CA SER A 851 32.10 6.24 -25.29
C SER A 851 33.57 6.09 -24.94
N ILE A 852 34.33 7.19 -25.06
CA ILE A 852 35.73 7.26 -24.63
C ILE A 852 35.81 8.10 -23.35
N TRP A 853 36.28 7.47 -22.28
CA TRP A 853 36.46 8.05 -20.97
C TRP A 853 37.92 8.42 -20.74
N PHE A 854 38.18 9.63 -20.22
CA PHE A 854 39.52 10.09 -19.85
C PHE A 854 39.42 11.23 -18.83
N ASN A 855 40.25 11.20 -17.79
CA ASN A 855 40.16 12.04 -16.59
C ASN A 855 38.76 12.01 -15.96
N SER A 856 38.18 10.80 -15.85
CA SER A 856 36.86 10.55 -15.27
C SER A 856 35.70 11.28 -15.96
N LYS A 857 35.90 11.73 -17.21
CA LYS A 857 34.90 12.39 -18.05
C LYS A 857 34.75 11.68 -19.41
N ILE A 858 33.55 11.73 -19.99
CA ILE A 858 33.31 11.29 -21.36
C ILE A 858 33.85 12.34 -22.33
N ARG A 859 34.94 12.02 -23.04
CA ARG A 859 35.58 12.89 -24.03
C ARG A 859 35.00 12.75 -25.43
N LEU A 860 34.38 11.61 -25.71
CA LEU A 860 33.64 11.35 -26.94
C LEU A 860 32.44 10.46 -26.61
N ASP A 861 31.31 10.79 -27.22
CA ASP A 861 30.17 9.88 -27.31
C ASP A 861 29.62 9.93 -28.75
N ALA A 862 29.69 8.78 -29.43
CA ALA A 862 29.37 8.60 -30.84
C ALA A 862 28.46 7.38 -31.04
N SER A 863 27.66 7.36 -32.12
CA SER A 863 26.74 6.27 -32.43
C SER A 863 26.78 5.95 -33.92
N VAL A 864 26.75 4.67 -34.28
CA VAL A 864 26.75 4.20 -35.69
C VAL A 864 25.66 3.15 -35.92
N LYS A 865 25.16 3.02 -37.16
CA LYS A 865 24.09 2.07 -37.50
C LYS A 865 24.60 0.74 -38.08
N LEU A 866 25.72 0.26 -37.53
CA LEU A 866 26.25 -1.08 -37.73
C LEU A 866 26.12 -1.81 -36.39
N ALA A 867 25.24 -2.81 -36.32
CA ALA A 867 24.80 -3.44 -35.08
C ALA A 867 24.08 -4.77 -35.38
N GLY A 868 23.39 -5.36 -34.39
CA GLY A 868 22.73 -6.66 -34.53
C GLY A 868 21.73 -6.79 -35.69
N THR A 869 21.19 -5.70 -36.25
CA THR A 869 20.25 -5.70 -37.38
C THR A 869 20.86 -6.31 -38.64
N GLN A 870 22.16 -6.09 -38.91
CA GLN A 870 22.83 -6.70 -40.06
C GLN A 870 22.82 -8.23 -39.94
N ILE A 871 23.17 -8.73 -38.75
CA ILE A 871 23.17 -10.16 -38.41
C ILE A 871 21.75 -10.73 -38.44
N ALA A 872 20.78 -10.00 -37.89
CA ALA A 872 19.37 -10.43 -37.89
C ALA A 872 18.82 -10.54 -39.31
N ASN A 873 19.14 -9.60 -40.20
CA ASN A 873 18.76 -9.67 -41.62
C ASN A 873 19.45 -10.82 -42.35
N LEU A 874 20.70 -11.11 -42.01
CA LEU A 874 21.41 -12.28 -42.53
C LEU A 874 20.70 -13.57 -42.12
N LEU A 875 20.37 -13.71 -40.84
CA LEU A 875 19.60 -14.85 -40.33
C LEU A 875 18.22 -14.92 -40.95
N LYS A 876 17.55 -13.78 -41.20
CA LYS A 876 16.26 -13.67 -41.91
C LYS A 876 16.31 -14.20 -43.34
N ASN A 877 17.40 -13.94 -44.04
CA ASN A 877 17.54 -14.29 -45.46
C ASN A 877 18.13 -15.69 -45.70
N ASN A 878 18.76 -16.32 -44.70
CA ASN A 878 19.41 -17.62 -44.84
C ASN A 878 18.80 -18.69 -43.91
N SER A 879 17.84 -19.48 -44.43
CA SER A 879 17.20 -20.55 -43.66
C SER A 879 18.19 -21.66 -43.27
N ARG A 880 19.15 -22.02 -44.13
CA ARG A 880 20.15 -23.06 -43.83
C ARG A 880 20.92 -22.77 -42.55
N VAL A 881 21.31 -21.52 -42.33
CA VAL A 881 21.99 -21.11 -41.09
C VAL A 881 21.05 -21.18 -39.89
N ARG A 882 19.77 -20.80 -40.04
CA ARG A 882 18.79 -20.95 -38.95
C ARG A 882 18.59 -22.41 -38.57
N ASP A 883 18.44 -23.29 -39.55
CA ASP A 883 18.22 -24.73 -39.36
C ASP A 883 19.43 -25.42 -38.69
N LEU A 884 20.64 -24.87 -38.89
CA LEU A 884 21.85 -25.35 -38.21
C LEU A 884 22.05 -24.78 -36.81
N LEU A 885 21.50 -23.60 -36.51
CA LEU A 885 21.73 -22.89 -35.24
C LEU A 885 20.63 -23.14 -34.21
N PHE A 886 19.37 -23.14 -34.63
CA PHE A 886 18.20 -23.17 -33.76
C PHE A 886 17.54 -24.54 -33.73
N THR A 887 16.66 -24.77 -32.75
CA THR A 887 15.77 -25.93 -32.77
C THR A 887 14.76 -25.85 -33.92
N ASP A 888 14.23 -27.00 -34.36
CA ASP A 888 13.22 -27.06 -35.43
C ASP A 888 12.00 -26.17 -35.14
N ASP A 889 11.50 -26.18 -33.89
CA ASP A 889 10.37 -25.36 -33.46
C ASP A 889 10.66 -23.85 -33.62
N SER A 890 11.85 -23.41 -33.21
CA SER A 890 12.27 -22.01 -33.33
C SER A 890 12.55 -21.61 -34.77
N ALA A 891 13.19 -22.47 -35.57
CA ALA A 891 13.44 -22.22 -36.98
C ALA A 891 12.11 -22.08 -37.76
N ASN A 892 11.15 -22.97 -37.51
CA ASN A 892 9.82 -22.92 -38.10
C ASN A 892 9.06 -21.65 -37.70
N ALA A 893 9.05 -21.30 -36.40
CA ALA A 893 8.41 -20.07 -35.93
C ALA A 893 9.04 -18.80 -36.53
N LEU A 894 10.33 -18.80 -36.85
CA LEU A 894 10.99 -17.70 -37.57
C LEU A 894 10.66 -17.70 -39.07
N ASN A 895 10.53 -18.88 -39.69
CA ASN A 895 10.16 -19.02 -41.09
C ASN A 895 8.75 -18.46 -41.37
N GLU A 896 7.80 -18.69 -40.48
CA GLU A 896 6.40 -18.20 -40.58
C GLU A 896 6.30 -16.68 -40.75
N VAL A 897 7.16 -15.94 -40.05
CA VAL A 897 7.12 -14.47 -40.00
C VAL A 897 8.25 -13.85 -40.80
N LYS A 898 8.89 -14.61 -41.70
CA LYS A 898 10.01 -14.12 -42.50
C LYS A 898 9.67 -12.87 -43.29
N GLU A 899 8.43 -12.67 -43.74
CA GLU A 899 8.07 -11.47 -44.48
C GLU A 899 7.79 -10.26 -43.57
N ASP A 900 7.49 -10.48 -42.29
CA ASP A 900 7.29 -9.43 -41.28
C ASP A 900 8.59 -9.21 -40.49
N SER A 901 9.38 -8.21 -40.91
CA SER A 901 10.65 -7.88 -40.25
C SER A 901 10.51 -7.62 -38.76
N LEU A 902 9.45 -6.92 -38.34
CA LEU A 902 9.31 -6.48 -36.96
C LEU A 902 9.03 -7.68 -36.04
N LEU A 903 8.07 -8.51 -36.44
CA LEU A 903 7.73 -9.73 -35.73
C LEU A 903 8.88 -10.74 -35.77
N PHE A 904 9.57 -10.87 -36.92
CA PHE A 904 10.77 -11.70 -37.04
C PHE A 904 11.85 -11.32 -36.04
N PHE A 905 12.21 -10.03 -35.93
CA PHE A 905 13.24 -9.59 -34.99
C PHE A 905 12.82 -9.80 -33.53
N SER A 906 11.53 -9.60 -33.22
CA SER A 906 11.01 -9.87 -31.88
C SER A 906 11.08 -11.36 -31.50
N ARG A 907 10.67 -12.26 -32.40
CA ARG A 907 10.78 -13.72 -32.21
C ARG A 907 12.24 -14.16 -32.13
N LEU A 908 13.11 -13.60 -32.99
CA LEU A 908 14.54 -13.91 -32.99
C LEU A 908 15.19 -13.53 -31.65
N ASN A 909 14.89 -12.36 -31.10
CA ASN A 909 15.41 -11.95 -29.80
C ASN A 909 15.01 -12.92 -28.68
N PHE A 910 13.78 -13.44 -28.72
CA PHE A 910 13.34 -14.47 -27.78
C PHE A 910 14.12 -15.78 -27.96
N VAL A 911 14.27 -16.26 -29.20
CA VAL A 911 15.00 -17.49 -29.54
C VAL A 911 16.47 -17.40 -29.10
N LEU A 912 17.15 -16.31 -29.44
CA LEU A 912 18.56 -16.08 -29.06
C LEU A 912 18.79 -16.17 -27.55
N ARG A 913 17.81 -15.74 -26.75
CA ARG A 913 17.86 -15.82 -25.28
C ARG A 913 17.54 -17.22 -24.78
N LYS A 914 16.44 -17.82 -25.25
CA LYS A 914 15.96 -19.13 -24.78
C LYS A 914 16.94 -20.25 -25.13
N GLU A 915 17.55 -20.18 -26.30
CA GLU A 915 18.39 -21.24 -26.85
C GLU A 915 19.89 -20.95 -26.73
N GLU A 916 20.33 -19.97 -25.94
CA GLU A 916 21.74 -19.54 -25.86
C GLU A 916 22.73 -20.70 -25.70
N LYS A 917 22.45 -21.64 -24.78
CA LYS A 917 23.27 -22.85 -24.57
C LYS A 917 23.23 -23.81 -25.76
N GLN A 918 22.05 -23.99 -26.36
CA GLN A 918 21.86 -24.87 -27.51
C GLN A 918 22.56 -24.31 -28.75
N ILE A 919 22.47 -23.01 -28.99
CA ILE A 919 23.15 -22.30 -30.07
C ILE A 919 24.66 -22.47 -29.94
N ALA A 920 25.23 -22.31 -28.74
CA ALA A 920 26.65 -22.53 -28.49
C ALA A 920 27.08 -23.97 -28.81
N SER A 921 26.28 -24.96 -28.35
CA SER A 921 26.51 -26.37 -28.69
C SER A 921 26.43 -26.62 -30.20
N ASN A 922 25.43 -26.04 -30.87
CA ASN A 922 25.20 -26.22 -32.31
C ASN A 922 26.31 -25.59 -33.15
N LEU A 923 26.81 -24.42 -32.75
CA LEU A 923 27.98 -23.78 -33.37
C LEU A 923 29.21 -24.67 -33.30
N SER A 924 29.48 -25.26 -32.14
CA SER A 924 30.60 -26.19 -31.94
C SER A 924 30.43 -27.50 -32.73
N ASN A 925 29.24 -28.10 -32.68
CA ASN A 925 28.94 -29.35 -33.39
C ASN A 925 29.01 -29.20 -34.92
N ASN A 926 28.65 -28.03 -35.43
CA ASN A 926 28.67 -27.70 -36.86
C ASN A 926 29.92 -26.93 -37.27
N ALA A 927 31.02 -27.01 -36.50
CA ALA A 927 32.22 -26.20 -36.73
C ALA A 927 32.86 -26.39 -38.12
N GLY A 928 32.73 -27.59 -38.72
CA GLY A 928 33.19 -27.93 -40.06
C GLY A 928 32.21 -27.58 -41.19
N ASN A 929 31.01 -27.11 -40.88
CA ASN A 929 30.01 -26.75 -41.88
C ASN A 929 30.38 -25.42 -42.57
N ARG A 930 30.26 -25.38 -43.91
CA ARG A 930 30.60 -24.20 -44.72
C ARG A 930 29.73 -22.98 -44.39
N ASP A 931 28.46 -23.18 -44.07
CA ASP A 931 27.52 -22.10 -43.73
C ASP A 931 27.86 -21.49 -42.36
N ILE A 932 28.29 -22.29 -41.38
CA ILE A 932 28.78 -21.81 -40.07
C ILE A 932 30.15 -21.11 -40.22
N ALA A 933 31.06 -21.67 -41.02
CA ALA A 933 32.34 -21.03 -41.31
C ALA A 933 32.15 -19.67 -42.00
N TRP A 934 31.18 -19.57 -42.92
CA TRP A 934 30.79 -18.30 -43.54
C TRP A 934 30.21 -17.31 -42.53
N LEU A 935 29.26 -17.75 -41.67
CA LEU A 935 28.68 -16.90 -40.63
C LEU A 935 29.77 -16.29 -39.75
N ARG A 936 30.72 -17.11 -39.28
CA ARG A 936 31.86 -16.66 -38.46
C ARG A 936 32.68 -15.58 -39.16
N ARG A 937 32.91 -15.70 -40.48
CA ARG A 937 33.63 -14.68 -41.26
C ARG A 937 32.83 -13.39 -41.34
N ILE A 938 31.52 -13.46 -41.59
CA ILE A 938 30.67 -12.26 -41.62
C ILE A 938 30.68 -11.54 -40.27
N LEU A 939 30.54 -12.28 -39.17
CA LEU A 939 30.63 -11.72 -37.82
C LEU A 939 32.01 -11.09 -37.57
N ALA A 940 33.09 -11.74 -37.98
CA ALA A 940 34.44 -11.20 -37.87
C ALA A 940 34.61 -9.88 -38.64
N ILE A 941 34.03 -9.77 -39.84
CA ILE A 941 34.06 -8.54 -40.62
C ILE A 941 33.28 -7.44 -39.91
N GLU A 942 32.09 -7.74 -39.39
CA GLU A 942 31.26 -6.76 -38.70
C GLU A 942 31.89 -6.26 -37.40
N PHE A 943 32.29 -7.14 -36.48
CA PHE A 943 32.95 -6.73 -35.23
C PHE A 943 34.36 -6.18 -35.47
N GLY A 944 35.06 -6.70 -36.48
CA GLY A 944 36.33 -6.14 -36.95
C GLY A 944 36.15 -4.70 -37.44
N ALA A 945 35.07 -4.38 -38.14
CA ALA A 945 34.75 -3.03 -38.58
C ALA A 945 34.48 -2.08 -37.40
N LEU A 946 33.72 -2.55 -36.40
CA LEU A 946 33.49 -1.78 -35.17
C LEU A 946 34.81 -1.50 -34.44
N SER A 947 35.68 -2.51 -34.33
CA SER A 947 37.02 -2.36 -33.75
C SER A 947 37.94 -1.48 -34.60
N PHE A 948 37.79 -1.49 -35.93
CA PHE A 948 38.52 -0.63 -36.85
C PHE A 948 38.11 0.84 -36.70
N TYR A 949 36.79 1.08 -36.60
CA TYR A 949 36.25 2.41 -36.39
C TYR A 949 36.59 2.94 -34.99
N ALA A 950 36.54 2.11 -33.95
CA ALA A 950 37.02 2.44 -32.60
C ALA A 950 38.45 3.02 -32.61
N ALA A 951 39.37 2.45 -33.39
CA ALA A 951 40.72 2.99 -33.52
C ALA A 951 40.74 4.40 -34.13
N HIS A 952 39.87 4.69 -35.10
CA HIS A 952 39.73 6.03 -35.67
C HIS A 952 39.18 7.04 -34.66
N LEU A 953 38.22 6.61 -33.84
CA LEU A 953 37.70 7.42 -32.74
C LEU A 953 38.80 7.78 -31.74
N CYS A 954 39.66 6.82 -31.38
CA CYS A 954 40.79 7.08 -30.50
C CYS A 954 41.81 8.05 -31.09
N LEU A 955 42.09 7.99 -32.40
CA LEU A 955 42.97 8.96 -33.06
C LEU A 955 42.40 10.38 -33.01
N ALA A 956 41.10 10.53 -33.27
CA ALA A 956 40.42 11.82 -33.22
C ALA A 956 40.39 12.41 -31.79
N VAL A 957 40.11 11.57 -30.79
CA VAL A 957 40.14 11.98 -29.38
C VAL A 957 41.55 12.30 -28.89
N ASP A 958 42.57 11.56 -29.33
CA ASP A 958 43.95 11.86 -28.96
C ASP A 958 44.45 13.18 -29.55
N GLU A 959 44.03 13.52 -30.78
CA GLU A 959 44.29 14.84 -31.37
C GLU A 959 43.59 15.95 -30.56
N PHE A 960 42.34 15.74 -30.16
CA PHE A 960 41.58 16.65 -29.31
C PHE A 960 42.19 16.83 -27.90
N LEU A 961 42.82 15.79 -27.35
CA LEU A 961 43.46 15.79 -26.03
C LEU A 961 44.97 16.10 -26.08
N GLU A 962 45.48 16.63 -27.20
CA GLU A 962 46.90 16.97 -27.37
C GLU A 962 47.87 15.83 -26.99
N SER A 963 47.59 14.62 -27.50
CA SER A 963 48.34 13.38 -27.22
C SER A 963 48.21 12.84 -25.79
N GLY A 964 47.20 13.29 -25.02
CA GLY A 964 46.97 12.83 -23.65
C GLY A 964 46.60 11.34 -23.57
N LEU A 965 45.72 10.87 -24.46
CA LEU A 965 45.25 9.49 -24.48
C LEU A 965 46.37 8.52 -24.88
N SER A 966 47.17 8.87 -25.88
CA SER A 966 48.26 8.04 -26.38
C SER A 966 49.43 7.94 -25.41
N LYS A 967 49.72 9.00 -24.64
CA LYS A 967 50.70 8.94 -23.53
C LYS A 967 50.28 7.91 -22.49
N ARG A 968 49.04 7.99 -21.99
CA ARG A 968 48.52 7.05 -20.99
C ARG A 968 48.42 5.62 -21.53
N ALA A 969 47.94 5.45 -22.77
CA ALA A 969 47.82 4.13 -23.39
C ALA A 969 49.17 3.41 -23.61
N LYS A 970 50.27 4.15 -23.76
CA LYS A 970 51.64 3.59 -23.85
C LYS A 970 52.18 3.12 -22.50
N GLU A 971 51.62 3.61 -21.40
CA GLU A 971 52.06 3.31 -20.02
C GLU A 971 51.13 2.29 -19.34
N ASN A 972 49.87 2.21 -19.78
CA ASN A 972 48.82 1.40 -19.16
C ASN A 972 48.18 0.39 -20.12
N ILE A 973 47.45 -0.58 -19.57
CA ILE A 973 46.65 -1.52 -20.38
C ILE A 973 45.43 -0.76 -20.92
N PHE A 974 45.29 -0.67 -22.25
CA PHE A 974 44.15 -0.05 -22.89
C PHE A 974 43.09 -1.11 -23.22
N LYS A 975 41.87 -0.93 -22.72
CA LYS A 975 40.81 -1.94 -22.81
C LYS A 975 39.61 -1.43 -23.60
N LEU A 976 39.06 -2.33 -24.42
CA LEU A 976 37.81 -2.14 -25.12
C LEU A 976 36.74 -2.97 -24.41
N HIS A 977 35.74 -2.30 -23.85
CA HIS A 977 34.66 -2.91 -23.09
C HIS A 977 33.43 -3.05 -23.98
N TRP A 978 33.09 -4.28 -24.38
CA TRP A 978 31.97 -4.62 -25.24
C TRP A 978 30.73 -4.94 -24.39
N GLY A 979 29.72 -4.09 -24.48
CA GLY A 979 28.40 -4.26 -23.88
C GLY A 979 27.30 -4.48 -24.91
N GLY A 980 26.07 -4.66 -24.44
CA GLY A 980 24.91 -4.78 -25.31
C GLY A 980 24.61 -6.22 -25.75
N ASN A 981 23.37 -6.45 -26.20
CA ASN A 981 22.90 -7.80 -26.51
C ASN A 981 23.58 -8.40 -27.75
N ALA A 982 23.89 -7.58 -28.76
CA ALA A 982 24.48 -8.08 -30.00
C ALA A 982 25.97 -8.38 -29.85
N ALA A 983 26.66 -7.83 -28.83
CA ALA A 983 28.04 -8.20 -28.53
C ALA A 983 28.21 -9.71 -28.20
N LYS A 984 27.12 -10.42 -27.86
CA LYS A 984 27.11 -11.89 -27.72
C LYS A 984 27.54 -12.61 -28.99
N PHE A 985 27.33 -12.02 -30.17
CA PHE A 985 27.73 -12.64 -31.43
C PHE A 985 29.25 -12.74 -31.58
N ILE A 986 30.04 -12.00 -30.80
CA ILE A 986 31.49 -12.20 -30.70
C ILE A 986 31.79 -13.64 -30.23
N ASN A 987 30.97 -14.20 -29.34
CA ASN A 987 31.11 -15.57 -28.85
C ASN A 987 30.98 -16.57 -30.00
N TRP A 988 30.20 -16.25 -31.03
CA TRP A 988 29.96 -17.15 -32.15
C TRP A 988 31.16 -17.22 -33.10
N ILE A 989 32.03 -16.20 -33.11
CA ILE A 989 33.34 -16.25 -33.77
C ILE A 989 34.20 -17.38 -33.15
N ASP A 990 34.07 -17.61 -31.84
CA ASP A 990 34.75 -18.66 -31.07
C ASP A 990 33.82 -19.86 -30.78
N TYR A 991 32.93 -20.21 -31.72
CA TYR A 991 32.04 -21.38 -31.64
C TYR A 991 31.11 -21.45 -30.42
N GLY A 992 30.75 -20.29 -29.86
CA GLY A 992 29.73 -20.14 -28.83
C GLY A 992 30.24 -19.73 -27.46
N ARG A 993 31.57 -19.66 -27.25
CA ARG A 993 32.16 -19.23 -25.98
C ARG A 993 33.30 -18.24 -26.21
N TYR A 994 33.17 -17.05 -25.62
CA TYR A 994 34.25 -16.07 -25.64
C TYR A 994 35.38 -16.46 -24.69
N GLU A 995 36.61 -16.38 -25.18
CA GLU A 995 37.83 -16.52 -24.38
C GLU A 995 38.69 -15.27 -24.55
N GLN A 996 39.20 -14.71 -23.45
CA GLN A 996 39.99 -13.46 -23.49
C GLN A 996 41.25 -13.59 -24.36
N ASP A 997 41.82 -14.79 -24.48
CA ASP A 997 42.95 -15.11 -25.37
C ASP A 997 42.51 -15.94 -26.60
N GLY A 998 41.20 -15.98 -26.88
CA GLY A 998 40.58 -16.69 -28.00
C GLY A 998 40.84 -16.05 -29.37
N ILE A 999 40.28 -16.67 -30.42
CA ILE A 999 40.46 -16.22 -31.81
C ILE A 999 39.80 -14.86 -32.01
N ALA A 1000 38.59 -14.65 -31.48
CA ALA A 1000 37.87 -13.38 -31.58
C ALA A 1000 38.66 -12.23 -30.96
N SER A 1001 39.13 -12.38 -29.72
CA SER A 1001 39.91 -11.35 -29.01
C SER A 1001 41.21 -11.00 -29.75
N LYS A 1002 41.98 -12.01 -30.17
CA LYS A 1002 43.22 -11.82 -30.95
C LYS A 1002 42.96 -11.12 -32.27
N PHE A 1003 41.87 -11.48 -32.95
CA PHE A 1003 41.46 -10.87 -34.20
C PHE A 1003 41.11 -9.39 -34.02
N LEU A 1004 40.23 -9.07 -33.07
CA LEU A 1004 39.81 -7.68 -32.79
C LEU A 1004 40.99 -6.82 -32.33
N ASN A 1005 41.84 -7.32 -31.43
CA ASN A 1005 43.08 -6.66 -31.04
C ASN A 1005 44.00 -6.41 -32.24
N GLY A 1006 44.13 -7.39 -33.14
CA GLY A 1006 44.91 -7.27 -34.36
C GLY A 1006 44.39 -6.16 -35.28
N ILE A 1007 43.07 -6.10 -35.48
CA ILE A 1007 42.45 -5.03 -36.28
C ILE A 1007 42.65 -3.67 -35.62
N PHE A 1008 42.33 -3.52 -34.33
CA PHE A 1008 42.49 -2.25 -33.61
C PHE A 1008 43.95 -1.76 -33.65
N ALA A 1009 44.90 -2.61 -33.23
CA ALA A 1009 46.31 -2.24 -33.11
C ALA A 1009 46.93 -1.83 -34.45
N ASN A 1010 46.66 -2.59 -35.52
CA ASN A 1010 47.24 -2.29 -36.83
C ASN A 1010 46.57 -1.08 -37.50
N THR A 1011 45.39 -0.67 -37.06
CA THR A 1011 44.75 0.56 -37.51
C THR A 1011 45.31 1.77 -36.77
N ILE A 1012 45.38 1.73 -35.43
CA ILE A 1012 45.83 2.84 -34.60
C ILE A 1012 47.34 3.10 -34.71
N TYR A 1013 48.13 2.05 -34.96
CA TYR A 1013 49.58 2.13 -35.21
C TYR A 1013 49.89 2.13 -36.73
N ASP A 1014 49.15 2.92 -37.51
CA ASP A 1014 49.53 3.12 -38.90
C ASP A 1014 50.83 3.91 -39.02
N LYS A 1015 51.77 3.43 -39.84
CA LYS A 1015 52.95 4.23 -40.18
C LYS A 1015 52.60 5.39 -41.11
N SER A 1016 51.52 5.28 -41.90
CA SER A 1016 51.13 6.29 -42.88
C SER A 1016 50.58 7.58 -42.27
N ILE A 1017 50.12 7.55 -41.01
CA ILE A 1017 49.62 8.72 -40.27
C ILE A 1017 50.69 9.40 -39.39
N GLY A 1018 51.94 8.93 -39.46
CA GLY A 1018 53.09 9.56 -38.80
C GLY A 1018 53.02 9.54 -37.26
N ALA A 1019 53.42 10.65 -36.63
CA ALA A 1019 53.53 10.77 -35.17
C ALA A 1019 52.19 10.66 -34.40
N ARG A 1020 51.06 10.69 -35.11
CA ARG A 1020 49.70 10.50 -34.55
C ARG A 1020 49.42 9.05 -34.17
N GLY A 1021 50.06 8.10 -34.87
CA GLY A 1021 49.88 6.68 -34.60
C GLY A 1021 50.56 6.29 -33.28
N PHE A 1022 49.90 5.46 -32.49
CA PHE A 1022 50.46 4.94 -31.26
C PHE A 1022 50.13 3.47 -31.06
N LEU A 1023 50.99 2.77 -30.32
CA LEU A 1023 50.75 1.39 -29.93
C LEU A 1023 50.56 1.35 -28.41
N PRO A 1024 49.39 0.91 -27.91
CA PRO A 1024 49.20 0.72 -26.47
C PRO A 1024 50.14 -0.34 -25.90
N LEU A 1025 50.49 -0.23 -24.61
CA LEU A 1025 51.38 -1.19 -23.92
C LEU A 1025 50.84 -2.62 -24.03
N LYS A 1026 49.55 -2.76 -23.77
CA LYS A 1026 48.78 -4.00 -23.92
C LYS A 1026 47.34 -3.65 -24.27
N LEU A 1027 46.74 -4.44 -25.15
CA LEU A 1027 45.32 -4.36 -25.49
C LEU A 1027 44.54 -5.50 -24.83
N GLY A 1028 43.34 -5.19 -24.38
CA GLY A 1028 42.39 -6.18 -23.85
C GLY A 1028 41.00 -5.97 -24.43
N GLN A 1029 40.38 -7.05 -24.89
CA GLN A 1029 38.98 -7.08 -25.26
C GLN A 1029 38.20 -7.66 -24.07
N ILE A 1030 37.39 -6.83 -23.43
CA ILE A 1030 36.59 -7.22 -22.26
C ILE A 1030 35.14 -7.26 -22.70
N GLN A 1031 34.49 -8.41 -22.56
CA GLN A 1031 33.06 -8.52 -22.75
C GLN A 1031 32.37 -8.32 -21.41
N SER A 1032 31.24 -7.62 -21.42
CA SER A 1032 30.39 -7.48 -20.24
C SER A 1032 30.01 -8.85 -19.66
N PRO A 1033 30.06 -9.01 -18.32
CA PRO A 1033 29.68 -10.27 -17.69
C PRO A 1033 28.18 -10.56 -17.75
N GLY A 1034 27.38 -9.52 -17.99
CA GLY A 1034 25.94 -9.61 -18.19
C GLY A 1034 25.50 -8.71 -19.33
N HIS A 1035 25.44 -9.22 -20.55
CA HIS A 1035 24.90 -8.46 -21.68
C HIS A 1035 23.51 -7.89 -21.38
N LYS A 1036 23.31 -6.59 -21.67
CA LYS A 1036 22.14 -5.76 -21.34
C LYS A 1036 22.07 -5.25 -19.92
N ASP A 1037 22.98 -5.63 -19.04
CA ASP A 1037 22.99 -5.14 -17.67
C ASP A 1037 23.62 -3.77 -17.51
N GLU A 1038 24.38 -3.32 -18.51
CA GLU A 1038 25.26 -2.17 -18.42
C GLU A 1038 24.48 -0.88 -18.14
N ALA A 1039 23.39 -0.66 -18.87
CA ALA A 1039 22.55 0.52 -18.69
C ALA A 1039 21.80 0.51 -17.34
N SER A 1040 21.03 -0.55 -17.07
CA SER A 1040 20.21 -0.65 -15.84
C SER A 1040 21.05 -0.81 -14.57
N GLY A 1041 22.19 -1.51 -14.64
CA GLY A 1041 23.11 -1.69 -13.52
C GLY A 1041 23.95 -0.45 -13.28
N GLY A 1042 24.41 0.21 -14.34
CA GLY A 1042 25.19 1.44 -14.24
C GLY A 1042 24.40 2.58 -13.60
N ILE A 1043 23.14 2.77 -14.01
CA ILE A 1043 22.33 3.89 -13.49
C ILE A 1043 22.06 3.80 -11.97
N VAL A 1044 22.03 2.59 -11.39
CA VAL A 1044 21.80 2.44 -9.95
C VAL A 1044 23.03 2.73 -9.10
N VAL A 1045 24.23 2.68 -9.67
CA VAL A 1045 25.50 2.97 -8.97
C VAL A 1045 26.02 4.38 -9.23
N MET A 1046 25.38 5.15 -10.11
CA MET A 1046 25.75 6.55 -10.34
C MET A 1046 25.57 7.40 -9.08
N GLU A 1047 26.56 8.23 -8.77
CA GLU A 1047 26.39 9.30 -7.79
C GLU A 1047 25.36 10.33 -8.31
N ASN A 1048 24.49 10.80 -7.39
CA ASN A 1048 23.30 11.63 -7.62
C ASN A 1048 23.18 12.26 -9.02
N VAL A 1049 22.32 11.67 -9.86
CA VAL A 1049 21.85 12.34 -11.09
C VAL A 1049 21.07 13.58 -10.65
N PRO A 1050 21.48 14.81 -11.02
CA PRO A 1050 20.73 16.00 -10.68
C PRO A 1050 19.29 15.87 -11.17
N ALA A 1051 18.33 16.31 -10.36
CA ALA A 1051 16.94 16.43 -10.81
C ALA A 1051 16.89 17.32 -12.06
N PRO A 1052 16.05 17.00 -13.06
CA PRO A 1052 15.96 17.79 -14.28
C PRO A 1052 15.46 19.20 -13.96
N ASP A 1053 16.29 20.20 -14.27
CA ASP A 1053 16.03 21.64 -14.39
C ASP A 1053 14.79 22.17 -13.65
N GLY A 1054 15.00 22.60 -12.40
CA GLY A 1054 14.24 23.67 -11.78
C GLY A 1054 15.01 24.98 -11.97
N GLN A 1055 14.47 25.90 -12.77
CA GLN A 1055 14.91 27.29 -12.75
C GLN A 1055 14.89 27.82 -11.30
N SER A 1056 16.01 28.43 -10.94
CA SER A 1056 16.26 29.38 -9.84
C SER A 1056 15.05 29.89 -9.05
N ALA A 1057 15.12 29.77 -7.73
CA ALA A 1057 14.57 30.77 -6.82
C ALA A 1057 15.49 30.92 -5.58
N ASP A 1058 16.13 32.09 -5.51
CA ASP A 1058 16.67 32.80 -4.35
C ASP A 1058 17.79 32.17 -3.49
N SER A 1059 19.02 32.58 -3.82
CA SER A 1059 19.98 33.04 -2.82
C SER A 1059 20.32 34.51 -3.10
N PRO A 1060 20.01 35.44 -2.19
CA PRO A 1060 20.34 36.85 -2.37
C PRO A 1060 21.77 37.14 -1.90
N GLY A 1061 22.58 37.71 -2.78
CA GLY A 1061 23.80 38.44 -2.43
C GLY A 1061 25.10 37.69 -2.70
N GLY A 1062 25.81 38.10 -3.75
CA GLY A 1062 27.16 37.62 -4.03
C GLY A 1062 27.58 37.81 -5.47
N LEU A 1063 27.82 39.06 -5.85
CA LEU A 1063 28.42 39.51 -7.10
C LEU A 1063 29.70 38.72 -7.44
N ILE A 1064 29.86 38.31 -8.70
CA ILE A 1064 30.98 38.65 -9.62
C ILE A 1064 30.81 37.78 -10.88
N LEU A 1065 30.26 38.38 -11.93
CA LEU A 1065 30.59 38.02 -13.30
C LEU A 1065 31.89 38.75 -13.61
N LEU A 1066 33.00 38.00 -13.68
CA LEU A 1066 34.19 38.41 -14.40
C LEU A 1066 34.43 37.34 -15.46
N GLU A 1067 34.62 37.83 -16.67
CA GLU A 1067 35.03 37.09 -17.85
C GLU A 1067 36.24 36.19 -17.54
N ASP A 1068 36.13 34.91 -17.90
CA ASP A 1068 37.28 34.18 -18.41
C ASP A 1068 36.88 33.61 -19.78
N ASP A 1069 37.28 34.34 -20.81
CA ASP A 1069 37.57 33.82 -22.14
C ASP A 1069 38.52 32.61 -22.00
N PHE A 1070 37.98 31.40 -21.95
CA PHE A 1070 38.61 30.21 -22.50
C PHE A 1070 37.54 29.27 -23.03
N SER A 1071 37.34 29.33 -24.35
CA SER A 1071 36.65 28.32 -25.12
C SER A 1071 37.37 26.97 -24.99
N SER A 1072 36.98 26.14 -24.02
CA SER A 1072 37.34 24.72 -24.04
C SER A 1072 36.06 23.91 -24.26
N LYS A 1073 35.88 23.40 -25.48
CA LYS A 1073 34.94 22.30 -25.70
C LYS A 1073 35.40 21.15 -24.80
N ASP A 1074 34.62 20.75 -23.79
CA ASP A 1074 34.99 19.67 -22.83
C ASP A 1074 34.87 18.26 -23.47
N ARG A 1075 34.24 18.18 -24.66
CA ARG A 1075 33.95 16.97 -25.42
C ARG A 1075 34.14 17.20 -26.93
N LEU A 1076 34.57 16.17 -27.64
CA LEU A 1076 34.66 16.14 -29.10
C LEU A 1076 33.28 15.92 -29.74
N GLU A 1077 32.87 16.82 -30.64
CA GLU A 1077 31.55 16.81 -31.30
C GLU A 1077 31.70 16.84 -32.83
N GLY A 1078 30.89 16.03 -33.52
CA GLY A 1078 30.82 15.92 -34.98
C GLY A 1078 30.94 14.47 -35.45
N VAL A 1079 30.93 14.27 -36.77
CA VAL A 1079 31.08 12.96 -37.41
C VAL A 1079 32.55 12.69 -37.67
N ILE A 1080 33.09 11.63 -37.07
CA ILE A 1080 34.42 11.10 -37.40
C ILE A 1080 34.26 10.15 -38.57
N LEU A 1081 34.89 10.47 -39.69
CA LEU A 1081 34.60 9.85 -40.99
C LEU A 1081 35.00 8.38 -41.09
N GLY A 1082 36.18 8.06 -40.54
CA GLY A 1082 36.84 6.77 -40.69
C GLY A 1082 37.36 6.46 -42.10
N GLU A 1083 37.22 7.39 -43.05
CA GLU A 1083 37.65 7.27 -44.45
C GLU A 1083 38.07 8.65 -45.00
N ARG A 1084 38.94 8.66 -46.01
CA ARG A 1084 39.32 9.86 -46.77
C ARG A 1084 38.25 10.22 -47.78
N ILE A 1085 37.78 11.46 -47.72
CA ILE A 1085 36.68 11.92 -48.56
C ILE A 1085 36.95 13.29 -49.17
N ASN A 1086 36.22 13.57 -50.25
CA ASN A 1086 36.22 14.86 -50.92
C ASN A 1086 34.83 15.50 -50.76
N ILE A 1087 34.78 16.67 -50.11
CA ILE A 1087 33.56 17.47 -49.92
C ILE A 1087 33.85 18.90 -50.41
N GLY A 1088 33.05 19.40 -51.35
CA GLY A 1088 33.13 20.79 -51.83
C GLY A 1088 34.54 21.24 -52.26
N GLY A 1089 35.26 20.39 -52.98
CA GLY A 1089 36.65 20.62 -53.41
C GLY A 1089 37.73 20.47 -52.34
N SER A 1090 37.37 20.18 -51.08
CA SER A 1090 38.29 19.97 -49.97
C SER A 1090 38.47 18.50 -49.65
N LYS A 1091 39.72 18.10 -49.36
CA LYS A 1091 40.06 16.75 -48.92
C LYS A 1091 40.05 16.67 -47.40
N PHE A 1092 39.41 15.64 -46.87
CA PHE A 1092 39.38 15.37 -45.44
C PHE A 1092 40.01 14.01 -45.13
N GLU A 1093 40.81 14.00 -44.06
CA GLU A 1093 41.46 12.80 -43.54
C GLU A 1093 40.52 11.96 -42.68
N HIS A 1094 40.81 10.66 -42.58
CA HIS A 1094 39.93 9.66 -41.97
C HIS A 1094 39.67 9.84 -40.46
N TYR A 1095 40.54 10.56 -39.73
CA TYR A 1095 40.39 10.86 -38.30
C TYR A 1095 39.80 12.25 -38.04
N GLN A 1096 39.57 13.07 -39.08
CA GLN A 1096 39.03 14.42 -38.90
C GLN A 1096 37.55 14.38 -38.53
N VAL A 1097 37.15 15.40 -37.78
CA VAL A 1097 35.78 15.62 -37.33
C VAL A 1097 35.10 16.66 -38.23
N ILE A 1098 33.92 16.33 -38.76
CA ILE A 1098 33.14 17.21 -39.64
C ILE A 1098 31.73 17.37 -39.07
N ASN A 1099 31.13 18.56 -39.16
CA ASN A 1099 29.73 18.71 -38.76
C ASN A 1099 28.81 18.10 -39.82
N LYS A 1100 27.72 17.46 -39.38
CA LYS A 1100 26.75 16.82 -40.30
C LYS A 1100 26.26 17.74 -41.42
N ASN A 1101 26.14 19.05 -41.14
CA ASN A 1101 25.64 20.04 -42.09
C ASN A 1101 26.66 20.38 -43.18
N ASP A 1102 27.96 20.17 -42.94
CA ASP A 1102 29.03 20.49 -43.91
C ASP A 1102 28.99 19.57 -45.15
N PHE A 1103 28.25 18.45 -45.07
CA PHE A 1103 28.00 17.55 -46.20
C PHE A 1103 26.98 18.10 -47.21
N PHE A 1104 26.32 19.21 -46.89
CA PHE A 1104 25.18 19.70 -47.65
C PHE A 1104 25.22 21.21 -47.87
N ASN A 1105 24.72 21.65 -49.03
CA ASN A 1105 24.38 23.03 -49.31
C ASN A 1105 22.89 23.08 -49.68
N GLU A 1106 22.08 23.63 -48.77
CA GLU A 1106 20.61 23.56 -48.84
C GLU A 1106 20.15 22.12 -49.13
N ALA A 1107 19.35 21.89 -50.17
CA ALA A 1107 18.81 20.58 -50.56
C ALA A 1107 19.75 19.74 -51.45
N ARG A 1108 21.04 20.10 -51.58
CA ARG A 1108 22.04 19.36 -52.36
C ARG A 1108 23.18 18.85 -51.47
N SER A 1109 23.64 17.63 -51.73
CA SER A 1109 24.88 17.15 -51.10
C SER A 1109 26.09 17.73 -51.84
N VAL A 1110 27.07 18.23 -51.07
CA VAL A 1110 28.39 18.66 -51.56
C VAL A 1110 29.44 17.53 -51.45
N PHE A 1111 29.03 16.33 -51.06
CA PHE A 1111 29.87 15.13 -51.08
C PHE A 1111 30.16 14.69 -52.52
N GLU A 1112 31.44 14.66 -52.88
CA GLU A 1112 31.87 14.34 -54.24
C GLU A 1112 32.15 12.85 -54.41
N SER A 1113 32.99 12.32 -53.51
CA SER A 1113 33.45 10.93 -53.52
C SER A 1113 34.12 10.51 -52.22
N THR A 1114 34.11 9.21 -51.97
CA THR A 1114 35.02 8.53 -51.05
C THR A 1114 36.22 7.96 -51.81
N GLU A 1115 37.41 7.98 -51.21
CA GLU A 1115 38.62 7.43 -51.81
C GLU A 1115 38.72 5.89 -51.67
N LEU A 1116 37.99 5.29 -50.71
CA LEU A 1116 38.05 3.86 -50.30
C LEU A 1116 39.41 3.41 -49.72
N VAL A 1117 40.27 4.33 -49.32
CA VAL A 1117 41.63 4.01 -48.87
C VAL A 1117 41.58 3.22 -47.56
N GLN A 1118 40.74 3.63 -46.62
CA GLN A 1118 40.55 2.92 -45.35
C GLN A 1118 39.72 1.65 -45.52
N LEU A 1119 38.74 1.61 -46.44
CA LEU A 1119 38.04 0.35 -46.76
C LEU A 1119 39.00 -0.71 -47.32
N GLU A 1120 39.85 -0.34 -48.28
CA GLU A 1120 40.84 -1.25 -48.86
C GLU A 1120 41.83 -1.73 -47.81
N ARG A 1121 42.26 -0.82 -46.94
CA ARG A 1121 43.10 -1.17 -45.81
C ARG A 1121 42.39 -2.10 -44.83
N PHE A 1122 41.13 -1.85 -44.51
CA PHE A 1122 40.34 -2.71 -43.65
C PHE A 1122 40.25 -4.12 -44.24
N VAL A 1123 39.93 -4.26 -45.53
CA VAL A 1123 39.92 -5.56 -46.22
C VAL A 1123 41.29 -6.24 -46.18
N HIS A 1124 42.37 -5.48 -46.38
CA HIS A 1124 43.73 -6.01 -46.25
C HIS A 1124 44.02 -6.54 -44.84
N LEU A 1125 43.69 -5.77 -43.80
CA LEU A 1125 43.89 -6.16 -42.40
C LEU A 1125 43.04 -7.38 -42.03
N ILE A 1126 41.78 -7.42 -42.45
CA ILE A 1126 40.89 -8.56 -42.24
C ILE A 1126 41.48 -9.83 -42.85
N ASN A 1127 41.98 -9.77 -44.08
CA ASN A 1127 42.60 -10.92 -44.74
C ASN A 1127 43.90 -11.35 -44.02
N GLN A 1128 44.76 -10.41 -43.65
CA GLN A 1128 46.05 -10.70 -43.00
C GLN A 1128 45.87 -11.25 -41.58
N VAL A 1129 45.09 -10.55 -40.75
CA VAL A 1129 44.81 -10.95 -39.36
C VAL A 1129 43.99 -12.24 -39.38
N GLY A 1130 42.98 -12.33 -40.24
CA GLY A 1130 42.14 -13.53 -40.39
C GLY A 1130 42.92 -14.77 -40.80
N LEU A 1131 43.91 -14.65 -41.69
CA LEU A 1131 44.81 -15.76 -42.04
C LEU A 1131 45.68 -16.17 -40.85
N LYS A 1132 46.27 -15.19 -40.14
CA LYS A 1132 47.12 -15.44 -38.96
C LYS A 1132 46.37 -16.06 -37.79
N THR A 1133 45.10 -15.74 -37.60
CA THR A 1133 44.27 -16.30 -36.54
C THR A 1133 43.56 -17.59 -36.94
N GLY A 1134 43.67 -18.03 -38.21
CA GLY A 1134 43.01 -19.22 -38.73
C GLY A 1134 41.51 -19.06 -39.03
N LEU A 1135 40.98 -17.84 -38.95
CA LEU A 1135 39.58 -17.53 -39.20
C LEU A 1135 39.25 -17.44 -40.70
N PHE A 1136 40.26 -17.09 -41.52
CA PHE A 1136 40.18 -16.98 -42.97
C PHE A 1136 41.18 -17.97 -43.59
N PRO A 1137 40.77 -19.22 -43.87
CA PRO A 1137 41.65 -20.19 -44.51
C PRO A 1137 42.07 -19.74 -45.91
N GLU A 1138 43.09 -20.37 -46.47
CA GLU A 1138 43.56 -20.07 -47.82
C GLU A 1138 42.44 -20.24 -48.86
N GLY A 1139 42.21 -19.21 -49.69
CA GLY A 1139 41.08 -19.11 -50.62
C GLY A 1139 39.81 -18.46 -50.05
N ALA A 1140 39.75 -18.15 -48.74
CA ALA A 1140 38.64 -17.45 -48.10
C ALA A 1140 38.85 -15.93 -47.98
N GLN A 1141 39.94 -15.39 -48.53
CA GLN A 1141 40.25 -13.97 -48.50
C GLN A 1141 39.22 -13.17 -49.30
N ILE A 1142 38.87 -12.00 -48.77
CA ILE A 1142 37.97 -11.04 -49.41
C ILE A 1142 38.75 -10.33 -50.52
N ASN A 1143 38.26 -10.44 -51.74
CA ASN A 1143 38.75 -9.70 -52.90
C ASN A 1143 37.60 -8.90 -53.49
N LEU A 1144 37.76 -7.57 -53.53
CA LEU A 1144 36.80 -6.66 -54.15
C LEU A 1144 37.18 -6.37 -55.59
N SER A 1145 36.28 -6.66 -56.52
CA SER A 1145 36.45 -6.31 -57.93
C SER A 1145 36.37 -4.79 -58.12
N LEU A 1146 36.87 -4.28 -59.25
CA LEU A 1146 36.74 -2.85 -59.57
C LEU A 1146 35.27 -2.41 -59.64
N GLU A 1147 34.40 -3.28 -60.17
CA GLU A 1147 32.95 -3.04 -60.24
C GLU A 1147 32.33 -2.92 -58.84
N GLU A 1148 32.72 -3.79 -57.91
CA GLU A 1148 32.24 -3.75 -56.52
C GLU A 1148 32.70 -2.48 -55.80
N LYS A 1149 33.95 -2.07 -55.99
CA LYS A 1149 34.47 -0.81 -55.45
C LYS A 1149 33.71 0.40 -55.99
N LEU A 1150 33.48 0.45 -57.31
CA LEU A 1150 32.69 1.52 -57.93
C LEU A 1150 31.23 1.52 -57.46
N SER A 1151 30.65 0.33 -57.28
CA SER A 1151 29.30 0.17 -56.73
C SER A 1151 29.21 0.72 -55.30
N ILE A 1152 30.17 0.42 -54.43
CA ILE A 1152 30.22 0.98 -53.07
C ILE A 1152 30.31 2.51 -53.12
N LYS A 1153 31.23 3.08 -53.91
CA LYS A 1153 31.34 4.55 -54.09
C LYS A 1153 30.03 5.18 -54.50
N GLN A 1154 29.34 4.58 -55.48
CA GLN A 1154 28.09 5.09 -55.99
C GLN A 1154 26.96 4.99 -54.95
N ARG A 1155 26.88 3.88 -54.20
CA ARG A 1155 25.87 3.69 -53.15
C ARG A 1155 26.03 4.71 -52.02
N VAL A 1156 27.26 4.98 -51.56
CA VAL A 1156 27.54 6.02 -50.55
C VAL A 1156 27.12 7.41 -51.05
N LYS A 1157 27.48 7.75 -52.30
CA LYS A 1157 27.08 9.03 -52.91
C LYS A 1157 25.56 9.18 -53.01
N ASN A 1158 24.88 8.11 -53.43
CA ASN A 1158 23.42 8.10 -53.53
C ASN A 1158 22.74 8.24 -52.16
N GLU A 1159 23.31 7.63 -51.11
CA GLU A 1159 22.76 7.75 -49.75
C GLU A 1159 22.84 9.19 -49.24
N LEU A 1160 23.99 9.86 -49.38
CA LEU A 1160 24.10 11.28 -49.00
C LEU A 1160 23.24 12.19 -49.88
N ALA A 1161 23.09 11.90 -51.18
CA ALA A 1161 22.16 12.63 -52.04
C ALA A 1161 20.70 12.46 -51.57
N ARG A 1162 20.33 11.27 -51.08
CA ARG A 1162 19.01 10.99 -50.50
C ARG A 1162 18.79 11.75 -49.19
N GLN A 1163 19.80 11.81 -48.32
CA GLN A 1163 19.75 12.60 -47.09
C GLN A 1163 19.60 14.10 -47.38
N ALA A 1164 20.21 14.62 -48.45
CA ALA A 1164 20.08 16.03 -48.84
C ALA A 1164 18.62 16.46 -49.14
N GLN A 1165 17.76 15.52 -49.52
CA GLN A 1165 16.33 15.76 -49.79
C GLN A 1165 15.49 15.92 -48.51
N ARG A 1166 16.06 15.59 -47.34
CA ARG A 1166 15.43 15.79 -46.03
C ARG A 1166 15.71 17.18 -45.48
N GLY A 1167 14.85 17.65 -44.57
CA GLY A 1167 15.08 18.89 -43.83
C GLY A 1167 16.41 18.84 -43.04
N PRO A 1168 17.08 19.97 -42.79
CA PRO A 1168 18.38 20.00 -42.09
C PRO A 1168 18.40 19.21 -40.76
N ASP A 1169 17.30 19.24 -40.02
CA ASP A 1169 17.17 18.55 -38.73
C ASP A 1169 16.88 17.04 -38.85
N GLU A 1170 16.35 16.60 -40.00
CA GLU A 1170 16.00 15.20 -40.30
C GLU A 1170 17.14 14.43 -41.01
N ARG A 1171 18.25 15.11 -41.31
CA ARG A 1171 19.42 14.51 -41.95
C ARG A 1171 20.18 13.64 -40.98
N ASP A 1172 20.46 12.43 -41.44
CA ASP A 1172 21.20 11.43 -40.68
C ASP A 1172 22.45 11.04 -41.47
N VAL A 1173 23.62 11.48 -41.00
CA VAL A 1173 24.91 11.26 -41.65
C VAL A 1173 25.70 10.25 -40.84
N GLU A 1174 25.79 9.02 -41.34
CA GLU A 1174 26.66 7.99 -40.79
C GLU A 1174 28.13 8.23 -41.19
N PRO A 1175 29.11 7.76 -40.38
CA PRO A 1175 30.50 7.70 -40.80
C PRO A 1175 30.67 6.96 -42.12
N ILE A 1176 31.47 7.53 -43.02
CA ILE A 1176 31.58 7.05 -44.40
C ILE A 1176 32.11 5.61 -44.46
N ILE A 1177 33.09 5.28 -43.62
CA ILE A 1177 33.62 3.91 -43.52
C ILE A 1177 32.53 2.91 -43.09
N ILE A 1178 31.57 3.32 -42.26
CA ILE A 1178 30.49 2.44 -41.79
C ILE A 1178 29.49 2.19 -42.92
N LEU A 1179 29.15 3.21 -43.72
CA LEU A 1179 28.31 3.03 -44.92
C LEU A 1179 28.96 2.07 -45.92
N GLU A 1180 30.27 2.25 -46.17
CA GLU A 1180 31.05 1.38 -47.05
C GLU A 1180 31.05 -0.07 -46.59
N ILE A 1181 31.24 -0.29 -45.28
CA ILE A 1181 31.24 -1.62 -44.67
C ILE A 1181 29.86 -2.27 -44.73
N LYS A 1182 28.77 -1.51 -44.53
CA LYS A 1182 27.41 -2.03 -44.70
C LYS A 1182 27.19 -2.52 -46.13
N TYR A 1183 27.66 -1.77 -47.13
CA TYR A 1183 27.59 -2.20 -48.52
C TYR A 1183 28.53 -3.36 -48.86
N LEU A 1184 29.69 -3.46 -48.20
CA LEU A 1184 30.56 -4.65 -48.28
C LEU A 1184 29.84 -5.89 -47.73
N LEU A 1185 29.22 -5.80 -46.55
CA LEU A 1185 28.44 -6.89 -45.94
C LEU A 1185 27.28 -7.32 -46.84
N ASP A 1186 26.57 -6.37 -47.45
CA ASP A 1186 25.54 -6.66 -48.46
C ASP A 1186 26.12 -7.48 -49.62
N ILE A 1187 27.24 -7.06 -50.21
CA ILE A 1187 27.88 -7.78 -51.33
C ILE A 1187 28.27 -9.20 -50.90
N LEU A 1188 28.92 -9.35 -49.75
CA LEU A 1188 29.37 -10.64 -49.23
C LEU A 1188 28.21 -11.58 -48.89
N SER A 1189 27.08 -11.03 -48.43
CA SER A 1189 25.88 -11.83 -48.17
C SER A 1189 25.24 -12.38 -49.44
N HIS A 1190 25.34 -11.66 -50.56
CA HIS A 1190 24.81 -12.11 -51.86
C HIS A 1190 25.71 -13.15 -52.54
N LYS A 1191 27.04 -13.08 -52.34
CA LYS A 1191 28.01 -14.05 -52.90
C LYS A 1191 27.87 -15.48 -52.37
N MET A 1192 27.05 -15.70 -51.33
CA MET A 1192 26.80 -17.00 -50.73
C MET A 1192 25.53 -17.70 -51.28
N LYS A 1193 24.75 -17.01 -52.12
CA LYS A 1193 23.57 -17.61 -52.78
C LYS A 1193 23.96 -18.61 -53.86
#